data_AF-A0A1Y3WAL0-F1
#
_entry.id   AF-A0A1Y3WAL0-F1
#
_cell.length_a   1.000
_cell.length_b   1.000
_cell.length_c   1.000
_cell.angle_alpha   90.00
_cell.angle_beta   90.00
_cell.angle_gamma   90.00
#
_symmetry.space_group_name_H-M   'P 1'
#
loop_
_entity.id
_entity.type
_entity.pdbx_description
1 polymer ?
#
loop_
_entity_poly.entity_id
_entity_poly.type
_entity_poly.pdbx_seq_one_letter_code
_entity_poly.pdbx_strand_id
1 'polypeptide(L)'
;MKKYFFSMIALMAWMYPGTVMADTGEVWVMPCTEILDNYQDFPAKESNLVVLGKGETEHVQLVLSTIPKENISFTSSSAPAGIDISYRVVREIDTFDDALVPFDSQVEAAEGTTVVWLTFETDRNCSVGTYDYSVQVKSLKNNVKVNFKIRVADYEIPLTPSIPSEFSIDLDNMPDGGSDRQKELWTEFLLSRRIDPYYSVIVDRGAWRWENCFSPWSWDDPRSQALLQDPRFCRFALPCMLEDEAFLRMCSDMKEKGVFDRCYFYIWDEPKKEAHYAQIAEESSHLLSLEPGSKMLVPVSSYLIDGDHKWNYDYTFDFLTQYVKILPVAAEEYKGENAKAEEFRKMIEPQSEWWTYVCCYPKGDQPNFLLELTPFHHRAIMWRVWKEQETGFLYWGVNRYQLNPFAFDRSLDAVGDGALVFPGSLFGIEEQPVASVRLEQWKEGQEDYELLKIVEKKIGREKTERILSQVYRTPTDFTKSSEEIESFRNSLIQIIENYDPSTQIMIRGELHEVDTLNAYVPGPGCEYAYIRIDDLPVEAHVLKLDLQNPYSQVKTFLGNDVIDGLERVSSACDRYTTAGSDAYAGINGDFFNISGHNEYPLGAPRGGCASEGVIQREPRSMAWAFAAIDYDNKPILNNMEFGGSVVSLKSPIASYSFNDVNIPRTDCYSCDMTFYNEFAGGYTRMDENADIGDKLKTEVFFKLSDGQSWGINSPKTCIVTRIIRDTQGHNALEPGESALSGIDAAKAFLDNLTVGQKLKINMSIKTADGEAPLIKEMVGGNSLLMKNGVIMDCNFNDSYNNVLYPRTGIGCSSDGRWLYLIAIDGRQSHSRGVYSDEMCDILRALGASDVIGLDGGGSTGMVVNHAVVNKPSDGQERAVTNGWLLRTTAPADDKIARLSFNYWNKAQIEAREIPLSVLGYNQYDVLVDSELSPVSLSCTPGLGHIEGETLLLDGPEKSGTVTAKYERLTVSRYLNFGDPSGIESIAEVNVPFKFYRNPGTNLFYIEASGDGGTRMSYGLYATSGGCIRQGEADIIGSYCFDFSDLTPGVYLLRICMGNDCHTIKLIIG
;
A
#
# COMPACT_ATOMS: atom_id res chain seq x y z
N MET A 1 -20.76 -1.56 -20.62
CA MET A 1 -19.70 -0.57 -20.92
C MET A 1 -18.32 -1.19 -21.22
N LYS A 2 -18.22 -2.51 -21.50
CA LYS A 2 -16.96 -3.23 -21.81
C LYS A 2 -16.29 -2.92 -23.17
N LYS A 3 -16.78 -1.93 -23.94
CA LYS A 3 -16.33 -1.65 -25.32
C LYS A 3 -15.63 -0.29 -25.51
N TYR A 4 -15.60 0.58 -24.50
CA TYR A 4 -14.99 1.91 -24.62
C TYR A 4 -13.61 2.03 -23.92
N PHE A 5 -13.24 1.08 -23.06
CA PHE A 5 -11.95 1.09 -22.34
C PHE A 5 -10.77 0.56 -23.19
N PHE A 6 -11.06 -0.30 -24.18
CA PHE A 6 -10.05 -0.79 -25.14
C PHE A 6 -9.56 0.26 -26.14
N SER A 7 -10.16 1.46 -26.16
CA SER A 7 -9.88 2.48 -27.19
C SER A 7 -8.78 3.48 -26.80
N MET A 8 -8.41 3.63 -25.52
CA MET A 8 -7.44 4.67 -25.11
C MET A 8 -6.02 4.14 -24.88
N ILE A 9 -5.86 2.90 -24.40
CA ILE A 9 -4.55 2.21 -24.37
C ILE A 9 -4.10 1.84 -25.80
N ALA A 10 -5.06 1.58 -26.69
CA ALA A 10 -4.79 1.48 -28.12
C ALA A 10 -4.29 2.81 -28.73
N LEU A 11 -4.51 3.97 -28.08
CA LEU A 11 -4.12 5.28 -28.62
C LEU A 11 -2.66 5.67 -28.29
N MET A 12 -2.10 5.22 -27.17
CA MET A 12 -0.65 5.39 -26.88
C MET A 12 0.21 4.32 -27.57
N ALA A 13 -0.36 3.15 -27.89
CA ALA A 13 0.23 2.20 -28.84
C ALA A 13 0.17 2.70 -30.31
N TRP A 14 -0.60 3.75 -30.60
CA TRP A 14 -0.78 4.34 -31.93
C TRP A 14 0.15 5.53 -32.25
N MET A 15 1.16 5.80 -31.42
CA MET A 15 2.26 6.73 -31.76
C MET A 15 3.57 6.01 -32.12
N TYR A 16 3.57 4.68 -32.26
CA TYR A 16 4.55 3.97 -33.06
C TYR A 16 4.05 3.87 -34.51
N PRO A 17 4.89 4.16 -35.53
CA PRO A 17 4.50 4.00 -36.92
C PRO A 17 4.10 2.54 -37.15
N GLY A 18 2.98 2.34 -37.85
CA GLY A 18 2.26 1.07 -37.94
C GLY A 18 3.14 -0.17 -38.03
N THR A 19 2.85 -1.15 -37.19
CA THR A 19 3.43 -2.50 -37.22
C THR A 19 3.13 -3.13 -38.57
N VAL A 20 4.09 -3.03 -39.48
CA VAL A 20 4.10 -3.82 -40.70
C VAL A 20 4.39 -5.25 -40.29
N MET A 21 3.51 -6.19 -40.64
CA MET A 21 3.83 -7.61 -40.48
C MET A 21 5.00 -7.95 -41.40
N ALA A 22 6.06 -8.51 -40.85
CA ALA A 22 7.16 -9.03 -41.67
C ALA A 22 6.69 -10.28 -42.44
N ASP A 23 7.25 -10.51 -43.62
CA ASP A 23 7.12 -11.78 -44.34
C ASP A 23 8.00 -12.83 -43.64
N THR A 24 7.48 -13.40 -42.55
CA THR A 24 8.25 -14.22 -41.60
C THR A 24 8.22 -15.72 -41.86
N GLY A 25 7.72 -16.18 -43.01
CA GLY A 25 7.58 -17.61 -43.29
C GLY A 25 6.72 -18.34 -42.26
N GLU A 26 7.02 -19.62 -41.98
CA GLU A 26 6.32 -20.45 -40.99
C GLU A 26 7.03 -20.40 -39.61
N VAL A 27 7.27 -19.17 -39.10
CA VAL A 27 7.95 -18.87 -37.81
C VAL A 27 7.15 -17.88 -36.95
N TRP A 28 7.00 -18.20 -35.66
CA TRP A 28 6.27 -17.42 -34.65
C TRP A 28 7.15 -17.12 -33.43
N VAL A 29 6.91 -15.98 -32.75
CA VAL A 29 7.61 -15.58 -31.51
C VAL A 29 6.58 -15.37 -30.42
N MET A 30 6.53 -16.30 -29.47
CA MET A 30 5.48 -16.40 -28.47
C MET A 30 6.04 -16.24 -27.06
N PRO A 31 5.31 -15.60 -26.11
CA PRO A 31 5.70 -15.57 -24.70
C PRO A 31 5.86 -16.99 -24.11
N CYS A 32 6.74 -17.15 -23.12
CA CYS A 32 6.98 -18.46 -22.48
C CYS A 32 5.84 -18.95 -21.57
N THR A 33 4.91 -18.07 -21.25
CA THR A 33 3.68 -18.37 -20.50
C THR A 33 2.58 -18.99 -21.38
N GLU A 34 2.67 -18.87 -22.70
CA GLU A 34 1.68 -19.43 -23.63
C GLU A 34 1.94 -20.91 -23.94
N ILE A 35 0.85 -21.62 -24.21
CA ILE A 35 0.88 -23.01 -24.66
C ILE A 35 1.00 -23.11 -26.18
N LEU A 36 1.55 -24.22 -26.66
CA LEU A 36 1.80 -24.44 -28.09
C LEU A 36 0.55 -24.25 -28.94
N ASP A 37 -0.65 -24.59 -28.47
CA ASP A 37 -1.90 -24.44 -29.23
C ASP A 37 -2.19 -23.01 -29.69
N ASN A 38 -1.66 -21.99 -28.99
CA ASN A 38 -1.92 -20.58 -29.25
C ASN A 38 -0.90 -19.92 -30.19
N TYR A 39 0.13 -20.64 -30.64
CA TYR A 39 1.27 -20.02 -31.36
C TYR A 39 0.90 -19.17 -32.58
N GLN A 40 -0.22 -19.49 -33.24
CA GLN A 40 -0.68 -18.78 -34.43
C GLN A 40 -1.11 -17.33 -34.14
N ASP A 41 -1.45 -17.01 -32.89
CA ASP A 41 -1.80 -15.66 -32.44
C ASP A 41 -0.56 -14.77 -32.26
N PHE A 42 0.65 -15.34 -32.36
CA PHE A 42 1.92 -14.67 -32.11
C PHE A 42 2.87 -14.68 -33.32
N PRO A 43 2.46 -14.14 -34.49
CA PRO A 43 3.34 -14.05 -35.64
C PRO A 43 4.57 -13.19 -35.30
N ALA A 44 5.73 -13.59 -35.80
CA ALA A 44 6.96 -12.85 -35.56
C ALA A 44 6.84 -11.40 -36.08
N LYS A 45 7.17 -10.43 -35.22
CA LYS A 45 7.15 -9.00 -35.57
C LYS A 45 8.44 -8.63 -36.32
N GLU A 46 8.45 -7.48 -37.00
CA GLU A 46 9.67 -6.91 -37.59
C GLU A 46 10.82 -6.82 -36.58
N SER A 47 10.46 -6.52 -35.33
CA SER A 47 11.33 -6.59 -34.16
C SER A 47 10.52 -7.00 -32.93
N ASN A 48 11.00 -8.00 -32.21
CA ASN A 48 10.37 -8.52 -30.99
C ASN A 48 11.08 -7.90 -29.77
N LEU A 49 10.32 -7.38 -28.81
CA LEU A 49 10.88 -6.71 -27.63
C LEU A 49 11.11 -7.72 -26.50
N VAL A 50 12.27 -7.63 -25.84
CA VAL A 50 12.57 -8.34 -24.59
C VAL A 50 13.02 -7.29 -23.58
N VAL A 51 12.43 -7.27 -22.39
CA VAL A 51 12.72 -6.28 -21.34
C VAL A 51 13.16 -7.00 -20.08
N LEU A 52 14.35 -6.68 -19.59
CA LEU A 52 14.93 -7.27 -18.37
C LEU A 52 15.88 -6.27 -17.70
N GLY A 53 16.17 -6.43 -16.42
CA GLY A 53 17.15 -5.65 -15.67
C GLY A 53 18.53 -6.29 -15.69
N LYS A 54 19.40 -5.89 -14.75
CA LYS A 54 20.73 -6.49 -14.55
C LYS A 54 20.62 -7.74 -13.66
N GLY A 55 21.27 -8.83 -14.05
CA GLY A 55 21.22 -10.10 -13.32
C GLY A 55 19.88 -10.81 -13.40
N GLU A 56 19.07 -10.52 -14.43
CA GLU A 56 17.74 -11.10 -14.66
C GLU A 56 17.77 -12.01 -15.88
N THR A 57 16.80 -12.92 -15.98
CA THR A 57 16.62 -13.80 -17.14
C THR A 57 15.23 -13.63 -17.75
N GLU A 58 15.17 -13.57 -19.08
CA GLU A 58 13.91 -13.57 -19.82
C GLU A 58 13.91 -14.62 -20.90
N HIS A 59 12.72 -15.15 -21.19
CA HIS A 59 12.56 -16.22 -22.17
C HIS A 59 11.53 -15.86 -23.24
N VAL A 60 11.76 -16.36 -24.46
CA VAL A 60 10.75 -16.37 -25.53
C VAL A 60 10.74 -17.72 -26.24
N GLN A 61 9.59 -18.13 -26.77
CA GLN A 61 9.44 -19.32 -27.59
C GLN A 61 9.50 -18.95 -29.08
N LEU A 62 10.43 -19.55 -29.82
CA LEU A 62 10.40 -19.60 -31.27
C LEU A 62 9.71 -20.89 -31.72
N VAL A 63 8.55 -20.75 -32.34
CA VAL A 63 7.80 -21.90 -32.89
C VAL A 63 8.04 -21.96 -34.40
N LEU A 64 8.44 -23.13 -34.89
CA LEU A 64 8.82 -23.37 -36.27
C LEU A 64 7.95 -24.48 -36.86
N SER A 65 7.35 -24.28 -38.04
CA SER A 65 6.83 -25.42 -38.79
C SER A 65 7.98 -26.20 -39.43
N THR A 66 8.03 -27.50 -39.18
CA THR A 66 9.15 -28.36 -39.54
C THR A 66 8.71 -29.62 -40.28
N ILE A 67 9.71 -30.39 -40.72
CA ILE A 67 9.59 -31.74 -41.25
C ILE A 67 10.34 -32.66 -40.28
N PRO A 68 9.73 -33.74 -39.77
CA PRO A 68 10.42 -34.67 -38.89
C PRO A 68 11.76 -35.15 -39.46
N LYS A 69 12.79 -35.17 -38.62
CA LYS A 69 14.19 -35.52 -38.90
C LYS A 69 14.96 -34.54 -39.79
N GLU A 70 14.41 -33.35 -40.06
CA GLU A 70 15.21 -32.30 -40.70
C GLU A 70 16.18 -31.66 -39.71
N ASN A 71 17.34 -31.24 -40.20
CA ASN A 71 18.26 -30.43 -39.42
C ASN A 71 17.92 -28.95 -39.60
N ILE A 72 17.67 -28.27 -38.49
CA ILE A 72 17.45 -26.83 -38.42
C ILE A 72 18.76 -26.18 -37.99
N SER A 73 19.16 -25.12 -38.67
CA SER A 73 20.34 -24.33 -38.35
C SER A 73 19.99 -22.92 -37.91
N PHE A 74 20.69 -22.47 -36.87
CA PHE A 74 20.56 -21.17 -36.25
C PHE A 74 21.88 -20.41 -36.43
N THR A 75 21.81 -19.18 -36.91
CA THR A 75 22.98 -18.30 -37.03
C THR A 75 22.63 -16.95 -36.44
N SER A 76 23.20 -16.64 -35.28
CA SER A 76 22.96 -15.40 -34.56
C SER A 76 23.93 -14.28 -34.95
N SER A 77 23.48 -13.04 -34.75
CA SER A 77 24.40 -11.90 -34.61
C SER A 77 25.20 -12.04 -33.31
N SER A 78 26.34 -11.34 -33.20
CA SER A 78 27.07 -11.25 -31.94
C SER A 78 26.17 -10.77 -30.81
N ALA A 79 26.16 -11.49 -29.70
CA ALA A 79 25.44 -11.06 -28.50
C ALA A 79 26.03 -9.72 -28.00
N PRO A 80 25.19 -8.78 -27.53
CA PRO A 80 25.68 -7.55 -26.91
C PRO A 80 26.58 -7.85 -25.70
N ALA A 81 27.51 -6.94 -25.40
CA ALA A 81 28.40 -7.13 -24.26
C ALA A 81 27.59 -7.18 -22.94
N GLY A 82 27.81 -8.24 -22.16
CA GLY A 82 27.12 -8.48 -20.90
C GLY A 82 25.72 -9.08 -21.03
N ILE A 83 25.34 -9.56 -22.21
CA ILE A 83 24.09 -10.30 -22.43
C ILE A 83 24.45 -11.68 -23.00
N ASP A 84 24.14 -12.73 -22.25
CA ASP A 84 24.23 -14.11 -22.73
C ASP A 84 22.92 -14.55 -23.38
N ILE A 85 23.02 -15.29 -24.48
CA ILE A 85 21.85 -15.77 -25.24
C ILE A 85 22.06 -17.23 -25.60
N SER A 86 21.17 -18.09 -25.09
CA SER A 86 21.24 -19.54 -25.28
C SER A 86 19.97 -20.13 -25.89
N TYR A 87 20.11 -21.31 -26.51
CA TYR A 87 19.04 -22.02 -27.20
C TYR A 87 18.75 -23.36 -26.53
N ARG A 88 17.47 -23.63 -26.29
CA ARG A 88 17.00 -24.90 -25.76
C ARG A 88 15.81 -25.37 -26.58
N VAL A 89 15.80 -26.61 -27.02
CA VAL A 89 14.68 -27.19 -27.76
C VAL A 89 13.78 -27.96 -26.81
N VAL A 90 12.47 -27.82 -26.98
CA VAL A 90 11.51 -28.60 -26.21
C VAL A 90 11.53 -30.04 -26.71
N ARG A 91 11.53 -30.98 -25.76
CA ARG A 91 11.48 -32.41 -26.03
C ARG A 91 10.42 -33.09 -25.18
N GLU A 92 9.74 -34.04 -25.82
CA GLU A 92 8.88 -35.00 -25.13
C GLU A 92 9.70 -35.81 -24.13
N ILE A 93 9.16 -35.91 -22.92
CA ILE A 93 9.62 -36.80 -21.86
C ILE A 93 8.39 -37.47 -21.24
N ASP A 94 8.31 -38.79 -21.39
CA ASP A 94 7.17 -39.61 -20.91
C ASP A 94 5.79 -39.04 -21.34
N THR A 95 5.65 -38.75 -22.65
CA THR A 95 4.45 -38.18 -23.32
C THR A 95 4.14 -36.70 -23.06
N PHE A 96 5.03 -35.96 -22.39
CA PHE A 96 4.87 -34.52 -22.12
C PHE A 96 6.00 -33.68 -22.71
N ASP A 97 5.68 -32.57 -23.35
CA ASP A 97 6.64 -31.57 -23.85
C ASP A 97 7.15 -30.68 -22.71
N ASP A 98 8.12 -31.19 -21.95
CA ASP A 98 8.57 -30.52 -20.73
C ASP A 98 10.10 -30.36 -20.64
N ALA A 99 10.91 -31.13 -21.37
CA ALA A 99 12.36 -31.06 -21.26
C ALA A 99 12.97 -29.98 -22.16
N LEU A 100 13.74 -29.04 -21.58
CA LEU A 100 14.43 -27.95 -22.29
C LEU A 100 15.88 -28.32 -22.62
N VAL A 101 16.08 -29.04 -23.72
CA VAL A 101 17.38 -29.62 -24.10
C VAL A 101 18.26 -28.58 -24.79
N PRO A 102 19.44 -28.22 -24.25
CA PRO A 102 20.30 -27.21 -24.85
C PRO A 102 20.96 -27.68 -26.16
N PHE A 103 21.21 -26.74 -27.07
CA PHE A 103 21.97 -26.97 -28.30
C PHE A 103 22.69 -25.68 -28.75
N ASP A 104 23.78 -25.82 -29.51
CA ASP A 104 24.60 -24.66 -29.90
C ASP A 104 24.04 -23.92 -31.12
N SER A 105 23.99 -24.59 -32.28
CA SER A 105 23.64 -23.96 -33.56
C SER A 105 22.78 -24.81 -34.47
N GLN A 106 22.62 -26.10 -34.15
CA GLN A 106 21.85 -27.04 -34.95
C GLN A 106 21.05 -27.96 -34.05
N VAL A 107 19.87 -28.30 -34.52
CA VAL A 107 18.95 -29.21 -33.83
C VAL A 107 18.13 -29.99 -34.84
N GLU A 108 17.89 -31.28 -34.56
CA GLU A 108 17.02 -32.12 -35.36
C GLU A 108 15.55 -31.89 -34.97
N ALA A 109 14.66 -31.74 -35.94
CA ALA A 109 13.22 -31.65 -35.69
C ALA A 109 12.65 -33.04 -35.35
N ALA A 110 12.00 -33.18 -34.19
CA ALA A 110 11.33 -34.43 -33.84
C ALA A 110 9.99 -34.59 -34.58
N GLU A 111 9.26 -33.48 -34.74
CA GLU A 111 7.88 -33.46 -35.22
C GLU A 111 7.64 -32.45 -36.35
N GLY A 112 6.36 -32.30 -36.75
CA GLY A 112 5.92 -31.30 -37.72
C GLY A 112 5.97 -29.86 -37.22
N THR A 113 6.18 -29.67 -35.92
CA THR A 113 6.43 -28.38 -35.27
C THR A 113 7.63 -28.54 -34.33
N THR A 114 8.50 -27.55 -34.28
CA THR A 114 9.63 -27.50 -33.33
C THR A 114 9.55 -26.22 -32.53
N VAL A 115 9.61 -26.35 -31.20
CA VAL A 115 9.63 -25.22 -30.26
C VAL A 115 11.04 -25.05 -29.72
N VAL A 116 11.58 -23.85 -29.85
CA VAL A 116 12.89 -23.45 -29.34
C VAL A 116 12.72 -22.33 -28.33
N TRP A 117 13.12 -22.58 -27.09
CA TRP A 117 13.30 -21.58 -26.05
C TRP A 117 14.57 -20.78 -26.31
N LEU A 118 14.41 -19.47 -26.52
CA LEU A 118 15.49 -18.49 -26.48
C LEU A 118 15.54 -17.89 -25.08
N THR A 119 16.73 -17.89 -24.50
CA THR A 119 16.98 -17.34 -23.16
C THR A 119 17.91 -16.16 -23.27
N PHE A 120 17.51 -15.04 -22.67
CA PHE A 120 18.31 -13.83 -22.55
C PHE A 120 18.67 -13.65 -21.08
N GLU A 121 19.95 -13.58 -20.78
CA GLU A 121 20.44 -13.40 -19.42
C GLU A 121 21.41 -12.23 -19.38
N THR A 122 21.19 -11.29 -18.46
CA THR A 122 22.09 -10.13 -18.30
C THR A 122 23.08 -10.39 -17.18
N ASP A 123 24.34 -10.05 -17.41
CA ASP A 123 25.29 -9.94 -16.33
C ASP A 123 24.96 -8.71 -15.43
N ARG A 124 25.52 -8.70 -14.22
CA ARG A 124 25.32 -7.61 -13.26
C ARG A 124 26.00 -6.30 -13.66
N ASN A 125 26.98 -6.37 -14.57
CA ASN A 125 27.75 -5.22 -15.03
C ASN A 125 27.22 -4.66 -16.37
N CYS A 126 26.10 -5.21 -16.85
CA CYS A 126 25.56 -4.90 -18.16
C CYS A 126 25.11 -3.45 -18.17
N SER A 127 25.45 -2.75 -19.26
CA SER A 127 25.04 -1.36 -19.42
C SER A 127 23.54 -1.30 -19.71
N VAL A 128 22.86 -0.36 -19.07
CA VAL A 128 21.46 -0.01 -19.36
C VAL A 128 21.38 0.49 -20.81
N GLY A 129 20.32 0.11 -21.52
CA GLY A 129 20.13 0.54 -22.90
C GLY A 129 19.27 -0.40 -23.72
N THR A 130 19.20 -0.15 -25.03
CA THR A 130 18.51 -1.02 -25.98
C THR A 130 19.49 -1.53 -27.01
N TYR A 131 19.51 -2.85 -27.20
CA TYR A 131 20.44 -3.56 -28.06
C TYR A 131 19.70 -4.31 -29.16
N ASP A 132 20.35 -4.42 -30.32
CA ASP A 132 19.85 -5.21 -31.44
C ASP A 132 20.42 -6.62 -31.38
N TYR A 133 19.55 -7.61 -31.55
CA TYR A 133 19.92 -9.00 -31.71
C TYR A 133 19.12 -9.63 -32.84
N SER A 134 19.68 -10.60 -33.54
CA SER A 134 18.95 -11.32 -34.57
C SER A 134 19.42 -12.75 -34.70
N VAL A 135 18.50 -13.62 -35.06
CA VAL A 135 18.77 -15.03 -35.34
C VAL A 135 18.24 -15.39 -36.72
N GLN A 136 19.11 -15.93 -37.56
CA GLN A 136 18.74 -16.52 -38.83
C GLN A 136 18.38 -17.99 -38.60
N VAL A 137 17.15 -18.35 -38.91
CA VAL A 137 16.65 -19.73 -38.86
C VAL A 137 16.60 -20.28 -40.28
N LYS A 138 17.23 -21.44 -40.49
CA LYS A 138 17.25 -22.16 -41.77
C LYS A 138 16.87 -23.62 -41.57
N SER A 139 15.77 -24.03 -42.20
CA SER A 139 15.30 -25.42 -42.34
C SER A 139 14.87 -25.67 -43.79
N LEU A 140 14.26 -26.82 -44.10
CA LEU A 140 13.71 -27.11 -45.43
C LEU A 140 12.48 -26.23 -45.74
N LYS A 141 11.76 -25.78 -44.71
CA LYS A 141 10.58 -24.91 -44.82
C LYS A 141 10.87 -23.43 -44.56
N ASN A 142 11.88 -23.15 -43.74
CA ASN A 142 12.13 -21.79 -43.24
C ASN A 142 13.49 -21.26 -43.68
N ASN A 143 13.55 -19.99 -44.07
CA ASN A 143 14.78 -19.24 -44.26
C ASN A 143 14.54 -17.78 -43.85
N VAL A 144 14.40 -17.56 -42.55
CA VAL A 144 13.85 -16.33 -41.98
C VAL A 144 14.83 -15.75 -40.96
N LYS A 145 14.98 -14.43 -40.98
CA LYS A 145 15.72 -13.69 -39.95
C LYS A 145 14.73 -13.11 -38.94
N VAL A 146 14.84 -13.52 -37.68
CA VAL A 146 14.03 -13.00 -36.58
C VAL A 146 14.86 -11.95 -35.84
N ASN A 147 14.32 -10.74 -35.67
CA ASN A 147 15.01 -9.64 -34.98
C ASN A 147 14.42 -9.41 -33.59
N PHE A 148 15.27 -8.99 -32.67
CA PHE A 148 14.96 -8.68 -31.28
C PHE A 148 15.55 -7.32 -30.90
N LYS A 149 14.78 -6.57 -30.10
CA LYS A 149 15.23 -5.41 -29.34
C LYS A 149 15.30 -5.82 -27.88
N ILE A 150 16.50 -5.86 -27.32
CA ILE A 150 16.72 -6.22 -25.92
C ILE A 150 16.89 -4.93 -25.14
N ARG A 151 15.92 -4.60 -24.27
CA ARG A 151 15.97 -3.43 -23.39
C ARG A 151 16.44 -3.87 -22.00
N VAL A 152 17.64 -3.43 -21.64
CA VAL A 152 18.17 -3.55 -20.28
C VAL A 152 17.71 -2.33 -19.48
N ALA A 153 16.77 -2.52 -18.56
CA ALA A 153 16.20 -1.49 -17.69
C ALA A 153 17.11 -1.18 -16.49
N ASP A 154 16.97 0.01 -15.89
CA ASP A 154 17.86 0.45 -14.80
C ASP A 154 17.42 -0.05 -13.42
N TYR A 155 17.49 -1.36 -13.24
CA TYR A 155 17.40 -2.03 -11.95
C TYR A 155 18.31 -3.25 -11.91
N GLU A 156 18.60 -3.73 -10.71
CA GLU A 156 19.38 -4.94 -10.49
C GLU A 156 18.61 -5.90 -9.60
N ILE A 157 18.48 -7.14 -10.07
CA ILE A 157 17.92 -8.24 -9.31
C ILE A 157 18.97 -8.70 -8.27
N PRO A 158 18.64 -8.83 -6.97
CA PRO A 158 19.62 -9.10 -5.94
C PRO A 158 20.30 -10.46 -6.11
N LEU A 159 21.60 -10.55 -5.82
CA LEU A 159 22.39 -11.79 -5.95
C LEU A 159 21.90 -12.87 -4.99
N THR A 160 21.74 -12.52 -3.73
CA THR A 160 21.03 -13.34 -2.75
C THR A 160 19.54 -13.09 -2.92
N PRO A 161 18.71 -14.11 -3.17
CA PRO A 161 17.26 -13.94 -3.23
C PRO A 161 16.69 -13.32 -1.94
N SER A 162 15.59 -12.58 -2.04
CA SER A 162 14.96 -11.96 -0.86
C SER A 162 14.17 -12.95 0.00
N ILE A 163 13.94 -14.15 -0.53
CA ILE A 163 13.20 -15.23 0.12
C ILE A 163 13.94 -16.57 -0.08
N PRO A 164 14.06 -17.41 0.96
CA PRO A 164 14.62 -18.75 0.79
C PRO A 164 13.66 -19.67 0.05
N SER A 165 14.20 -20.40 -0.92
CA SER A 165 13.49 -21.34 -1.77
C SER A 165 14.27 -22.66 -1.81
N GLU A 166 13.91 -23.58 -0.93
CA GLU A 166 14.64 -24.84 -0.67
C GLU A 166 14.07 -25.99 -1.49
N PHE A 167 14.88 -26.58 -2.36
CA PHE A 167 14.45 -27.68 -3.25
C PHE A 167 15.33 -28.91 -3.04
N SER A 168 14.69 -30.06 -2.76
CA SER A 168 15.43 -31.30 -2.53
C SER A 168 15.99 -31.89 -3.82
N ILE A 169 17.24 -32.36 -3.77
CA ILE A 169 17.81 -33.34 -4.68
C ILE A 169 17.91 -34.69 -3.97
N ASP A 170 17.34 -35.72 -4.57
CA ASP A 170 17.49 -37.11 -4.13
C ASP A 170 18.78 -37.69 -4.70
N LEU A 171 19.76 -37.97 -3.82
CA LEU A 171 21.04 -38.53 -4.21
C LEU A 171 20.89 -39.94 -4.80
N ASP A 172 19.93 -40.72 -4.33
CA ASP A 172 19.71 -42.09 -4.81
C ASP A 172 19.14 -42.12 -6.24
N ASN A 173 18.58 -41.00 -6.70
CA ASN A 173 18.01 -40.86 -8.03
C ASN A 173 18.87 -40.01 -9.00
N MET A 174 20.13 -39.75 -8.64
CA MET A 174 21.13 -39.20 -9.56
C MET A 174 21.60 -40.29 -10.55
N PRO A 175 21.84 -39.97 -11.83
CA PRO A 175 22.32 -40.93 -12.82
C PRO A 175 23.67 -41.54 -12.42
N ASP A 176 23.85 -42.85 -12.68
CA ASP A 176 25.10 -43.58 -12.45
C ASP A 176 25.70 -43.44 -11.04
N GLY A 177 24.85 -43.13 -10.04
CA GLY A 177 25.26 -42.94 -8.65
C GLY A 177 25.81 -41.55 -8.31
N GLY A 178 25.72 -40.58 -9.23
CA GLY A 178 26.04 -39.16 -9.00
C GLY A 178 27.53 -38.89 -8.80
N SER A 179 28.29 -38.77 -9.89
CA SER A 179 29.69 -38.35 -9.86
C SER A 179 29.86 -36.98 -9.17
N ASP A 180 31.04 -36.70 -8.62
CA ASP A 180 31.31 -35.39 -8.00
C ASP A 180 31.07 -34.24 -8.98
N ARG A 181 31.42 -34.46 -10.26
CA ARG A 181 31.16 -33.51 -11.34
C ARG A 181 29.66 -33.27 -11.57
N GLN A 182 28.85 -34.33 -11.56
CA GLN A 182 27.38 -34.20 -11.66
C GLN A 182 26.80 -33.45 -10.46
N LYS A 183 27.25 -33.76 -9.25
CA LYS A 183 26.83 -33.07 -8.01
C LYS A 183 27.13 -31.57 -8.06
N GLU A 184 28.33 -31.19 -8.50
CA GLU A 184 28.74 -29.80 -8.73
C GLU A 184 27.83 -29.11 -9.77
N LEU A 185 27.61 -29.75 -10.92
CA LEU A 185 26.77 -29.20 -11.99
C LEU A 185 25.32 -28.99 -11.54
N TRP A 186 24.74 -29.93 -10.79
CA TRP A 186 23.38 -29.82 -10.28
C TRP A 186 23.25 -28.73 -9.19
N THR A 187 24.26 -28.59 -8.32
CA THR A 187 24.31 -27.51 -7.33
C THR A 187 24.29 -26.15 -8.04
N GLU A 188 25.21 -25.94 -8.98
CA GLU A 188 25.31 -24.70 -9.77
C GLU A 188 24.03 -24.43 -10.58
N PHE A 189 23.41 -25.48 -11.11
CA PHE A 189 22.19 -25.37 -11.90
C PHE A 189 21.00 -24.85 -11.09
N LEU A 190 20.85 -25.23 -9.82
CA LEU A 190 19.79 -24.71 -8.96
C LEU A 190 20.16 -23.32 -8.41
N LEU A 191 21.42 -23.07 -8.04
CA LEU A 191 21.86 -21.75 -7.58
C LEU A 191 21.69 -20.66 -8.65
N SER A 192 22.00 -20.96 -9.92
CA SER A 192 21.74 -20.05 -11.06
C SER A 192 20.25 -19.80 -11.32
N ARG A 193 19.37 -20.62 -10.72
CA ARG A 193 17.92 -20.45 -10.73
C ARG A 193 17.39 -19.89 -9.41
N ARG A 194 18.26 -19.42 -8.51
CA ARG A 194 17.88 -18.73 -7.26
C ARG A 194 17.17 -19.66 -6.28
N ILE A 195 17.61 -20.92 -6.28
CA ILE A 195 17.12 -22.00 -5.44
C ILE A 195 18.26 -22.42 -4.51
N ASP A 196 17.95 -22.61 -3.24
CA ASP A 196 18.82 -23.27 -2.28
C ASP A 196 18.68 -24.79 -2.47
N PRO A 197 19.71 -25.48 -3.01
CA PRO A 197 19.67 -26.93 -3.08
C PRO A 197 19.90 -27.54 -1.69
N TYR A 198 19.09 -28.54 -1.34
CA TYR A 198 19.42 -29.46 -0.26
C TYR A 198 19.35 -30.92 -0.72
N TYR A 199 20.24 -31.73 -0.19
CA TYR A 199 20.41 -33.13 -0.54
C TYR A 199 19.82 -34.00 0.55
N SER A 200 18.94 -34.90 0.14
CA SER A 200 18.18 -35.77 1.05
C SER A 200 18.62 -37.21 0.93
N VAL A 201 18.82 -37.88 2.07
CA VAL A 201 19.04 -39.33 2.15
C VAL A 201 17.98 -39.94 3.06
N ILE A 202 17.33 -41.01 2.61
CA ILE A 202 16.27 -41.66 3.39
C ILE A 202 16.87 -42.47 4.54
N VAL A 203 16.45 -42.18 5.77
CA VAL A 203 16.92 -42.87 6.98
C VAL A 203 15.89 -43.91 7.45
N ASP A 204 14.60 -43.53 7.46
CA ASP A 204 13.50 -44.43 7.77
C ASP A 204 12.30 -44.17 6.84
N ARG A 205 12.07 -45.08 5.90
CA ARG A 205 10.96 -45.01 4.94
C ARG A 205 9.58 -45.18 5.59
N GLY A 206 9.48 -45.89 6.71
CA GLY A 206 8.21 -46.10 7.42
C GLY A 206 7.77 -44.86 8.21
N ALA A 207 8.73 -44.09 8.69
CA ALA A 207 8.52 -42.86 9.44
C ALA A 207 8.59 -41.58 8.59
N TRP A 208 8.98 -41.70 7.31
CA TRP A 208 9.26 -40.59 6.39
C TRP A 208 10.37 -39.69 6.92
N ARG A 209 11.47 -40.31 7.37
CA ARG A 209 12.58 -39.61 7.99
C ARG A 209 13.75 -39.50 7.02
N TRP A 210 14.20 -38.26 6.81
CA TRP A 210 15.28 -37.91 5.90
C TRP A 210 16.39 -37.20 6.65
N GLU A 211 17.64 -37.51 6.30
CA GLU A 211 18.78 -36.67 6.66
C GLU A 211 19.04 -35.69 5.51
N ASN A 212 19.21 -34.42 5.84
CA ASN A 212 19.27 -33.32 4.89
C ASN A 212 20.56 -32.52 5.05
N CYS A 213 21.16 -32.08 3.94
CA CYS A 213 22.35 -31.23 3.94
C CYS A 213 22.31 -30.29 2.72
N PHE A 214 22.69 -29.02 2.87
CA PHE A 214 22.84 -28.06 1.76
C PHE A 214 23.87 -28.49 0.71
N SER A 215 24.69 -29.50 1.04
CA SER A 215 25.79 -30.00 0.23
C SER A 215 25.61 -31.49 -0.05
N PRO A 216 26.00 -31.98 -1.25
CA PRO A 216 26.01 -33.40 -1.56
C PRO A 216 27.17 -34.16 -0.89
N TRP A 217 28.04 -33.45 -0.17
CA TRP A 217 29.13 -33.99 0.63
C TRP A 217 28.88 -33.71 2.12
N SER A 218 29.66 -34.35 2.99
CA SER A 218 29.61 -34.09 4.44
C SER A 218 29.82 -32.60 4.73
N TRP A 219 29.17 -32.09 5.78
CA TRP A 219 29.18 -30.66 6.11
C TRP A 219 30.60 -30.10 6.31
N ASP A 220 31.55 -30.93 6.75
CA ASP A 220 32.95 -30.60 7.01
C ASP A 220 33.90 -30.84 5.80
N ASP A 221 33.38 -31.32 4.67
CA ASP A 221 34.16 -31.47 3.43
C ASP A 221 34.59 -30.09 2.89
N PRO A 222 35.85 -29.90 2.45
CA PRO A 222 36.32 -28.63 1.90
C PRO A 222 35.44 -28.04 0.79
N ARG A 223 34.73 -28.88 0.02
CA ARG A 223 33.78 -28.44 -1.02
C ARG A 223 32.49 -27.88 -0.42
N SER A 224 31.92 -28.53 0.59
CA SER A 224 30.78 -28.01 1.36
C SER A 224 31.14 -26.65 1.98
N GLN A 225 32.37 -26.54 2.49
CA GLN A 225 32.88 -25.32 3.10
C GLN A 225 33.05 -24.17 2.09
N ALA A 226 33.36 -24.48 0.83
CA ALA A 226 33.35 -23.48 -0.24
C ALA A 226 31.93 -22.99 -0.57
N LEU A 227 30.94 -23.88 -0.57
CA LEU A 227 29.53 -23.52 -0.81
C LEU A 227 28.96 -22.58 0.26
N LEU A 228 29.39 -22.69 1.52
CA LEU A 228 28.99 -21.77 2.58
C LEU A 228 29.37 -20.30 2.32
N GLN A 229 30.37 -20.07 1.46
CA GLN A 229 30.84 -18.73 1.08
C GLN A 229 30.16 -18.21 -0.19
N ASP A 230 29.33 -19.03 -0.86
CA ASP A 230 28.60 -18.59 -2.04
C ASP A 230 27.45 -17.66 -1.63
N PRO A 231 27.45 -16.39 -2.07
CA PRO A 231 26.45 -15.41 -1.67
C PRO A 231 25.06 -15.70 -2.26
N ARG A 232 24.92 -16.62 -3.21
CA ARG A 232 23.62 -16.96 -3.82
C ARG A 232 22.71 -17.75 -2.89
N PHE A 233 23.26 -18.47 -1.92
CA PHE A 233 22.45 -19.18 -0.93
C PHE A 233 21.66 -18.19 -0.06
N CYS A 234 20.40 -18.46 0.25
CA CYS A 234 19.67 -17.77 1.31
C CYS A 234 19.84 -18.52 2.64
N ARG A 235 19.60 -19.83 2.63
CA ARG A 235 19.62 -20.72 3.79
C ARG A 235 20.50 -21.94 3.57
N PHE A 236 20.77 -22.65 4.67
CA PHE A 236 21.57 -23.87 4.66
C PHE A 236 20.88 -24.95 5.52
N ALA A 237 20.38 -26.00 4.89
CA ALA A 237 19.98 -27.22 5.58
C ALA A 237 21.21 -27.92 6.19
N LEU A 238 21.17 -28.26 7.48
CA LEU A 238 22.26 -28.99 8.15
C LEU A 238 21.79 -30.36 8.65
N PRO A 239 22.69 -31.37 8.66
CA PRO A 239 22.40 -32.69 9.19
C PRO A 239 22.09 -32.62 10.70
N CYS A 240 21.04 -33.31 11.11
CA CYS A 240 20.56 -33.28 12.50
C CYS A 240 20.75 -34.62 13.24
N MET A 241 21.18 -35.69 12.54
CA MET A 241 21.37 -37.03 13.12
C MET A 241 22.85 -37.30 13.44
N LEU A 242 23.47 -36.34 14.12
CA LEU A 242 24.88 -36.39 14.52
C LEU A 242 25.02 -36.69 16.02
N GLU A 243 26.14 -37.29 16.41
CA GLU A 243 26.55 -37.35 17.82
C GLU A 243 26.74 -35.93 18.40
N ASP A 244 26.42 -35.73 19.68
CA ASP A 244 26.42 -34.42 20.35
C ASP A 244 27.71 -33.61 20.11
N GLU A 245 28.88 -34.26 20.19
CA GLU A 245 30.17 -33.58 19.95
C GLU A 245 30.31 -33.12 18.49
N ALA A 246 29.81 -33.89 17.53
CA ALA A 246 29.86 -33.52 16.11
C ALA A 246 28.85 -32.41 15.80
N PHE A 247 27.65 -32.46 16.37
CA PHE A 247 26.65 -31.42 16.27
C PHE A 247 27.17 -30.09 16.83
N LEU A 248 27.74 -30.09 18.04
CA LEU A 248 28.31 -28.89 18.67
C LEU A 248 29.48 -28.32 17.87
N ARG A 249 30.35 -29.17 17.30
CA ARG A 249 31.43 -28.71 16.41
C ARG A 249 30.89 -28.03 15.17
N MET A 250 29.87 -28.61 14.53
CA MET A 250 29.23 -28.02 13.36
C MET A 250 28.61 -26.66 13.70
N CYS A 251 27.82 -26.57 14.77
CA CYS A 251 27.21 -25.31 15.20
C CYS A 251 28.26 -24.24 15.51
N SER A 252 29.36 -24.61 16.18
CA SER A 252 30.47 -23.69 16.46
C SER A 252 31.14 -23.19 15.18
N ASP A 253 31.35 -24.07 14.20
CA ASP A 253 31.97 -23.74 12.91
C ASP A 253 31.09 -22.76 12.10
N MET A 254 29.78 -23.00 12.05
CA MET A 254 28.83 -22.09 11.38
C MET A 254 28.74 -20.72 12.05
N LYS A 255 28.86 -20.68 13.39
CA LYS A 255 28.90 -19.41 14.16
C LYS A 255 30.17 -18.64 13.92
N GLU A 256 31.33 -19.31 13.91
CA GLU A 256 32.62 -18.68 13.61
C GLU A 256 32.63 -18.04 12.21
N LYS A 257 31.92 -18.68 11.26
CA LYS A 257 31.72 -18.18 9.89
C LYS A 257 30.61 -17.14 9.74
N GLY A 258 29.83 -16.88 10.79
CA GLY A 258 28.73 -15.92 10.76
C GLY A 258 27.53 -16.34 9.90
N VAL A 259 27.37 -17.64 9.61
CA VAL A 259 26.26 -18.16 8.79
C VAL A 259 25.20 -18.91 9.60
N PHE A 260 25.43 -19.16 10.90
CA PHE A 260 24.53 -19.96 11.74
C PHE A 260 23.07 -19.48 11.76
N ASP A 261 22.81 -18.17 11.71
CA ASP A 261 21.44 -17.64 11.68
C ASP A 261 20.67 -17.97 10.40
N ARG A 262 21.38 -18.36 9.33
CA ARG A 262 20.85 -18.84 8.05
C ARG A 262 20.74 -20.37 8.00
N CYS A 263 21.21 -21.08 9.02
CA CYS A 263 21.13 -22.53 9.08
C CYS A 263 19.80 -23.00 9.68
N TYR A 264 19.34 -24.18 9.26
CA TYR A 264 18.22 -24.87 9.88
C TYR A 264 18.42 -26.38 9.86
N PHE A 265 17.64 -27.07 10.68
CA PHE A 265 17.70 -28.51 10.86
C PHE A 265 16.35 -29.12 10.50
N TYR A 266 16.30 -29.88 9.41
CA TYR A 266 15.10 -30.59 8.99
C TYR A 266 14.97 -31.86 9.84
N ILE A 267 14.04 -31.88 10.78
CA ILE A 267 13.91 -32.96 11.77
C ILE A 267 13.00 -34.09 11.28
N TRP A 268 11.87 -33.73 10.69
CA TRP A 268 10.84 -34.70 10.33
C TRP A 268 9.99 -34.21 9.17
N ASP A 269 9.63 -35.11 8.26
CA ASP A 269 8.74 -34.84 7.12
C ASP A 269 7.33 -35.40 7.39
N GLU A 270 6.31 -34.53 7.34
CA GLU A 270 4.89 -34.81 7.56
C GLU A 270 4.55 -35.87 8.65
N PRO A 271 4.76 -35.57 9.95
CA PRO A 271 4.49 -36.53 11.02
C PRO A 271 3.01 -36.93 11.13
N LYS A 272 2.73 -38.24 11.15
CA LYS A 272 1.37 -38.82 11.05
C LYS A 272 0.78 -39.37 12.35
N LYS A 273 1.59 -39.66 13.37
CA LYS A 273 1.15 -40.34 14.61
C LYS A 273 1.55 -39.58 15.85
N GLU A 274 0.80 -39.68 16.95
CA GLU A 274 1.16 -39.02 18.23
C GLU A 274 2.57 -39.38 18.70
N ALA A 275 3.02 -40.62 18.46
CA ALA A 275 4.38 -41.06 18.76
C ALA A 275 5.45 -40.30 17.98
N HIS A 276 5.18 -39.87 16.73
CA HIS A 276 6.11 -39.07 15.95
C HIS A 276 6.27 -37.68 16.57
N TYR A 277 5.16 -37.05 16.98
CA TYR A 277 5.19 -35.74 17.65
C TYR A 277 5.93 -35.79 18.99
N ALA A 278 5.72 -36.86 19.78
CA ALA A 278 6.47 -37.07 21.02
C ALA A 278 7.99 -37.19 20.75
N GLN A 279 8.38 -37.90 19.70
CA GLN A 279 9.78 -38.05 19.31
C GLN A 279 10.38 -36.73 18.78
N ILE A 280 9.64 -35.97 17.97
CA ILE A 280 10.06 -34.64 17.50
C ILE A 280 10.30 -33.71 18.69
N ALA A 281 9.41 -33.72 19.69
CA ALA A 281 9.57 -32.93 20.90
C ALA A 281 10.83 -33.34 21.70
N GLU A 282 11.08 -34.64 21.86
CA GLU A 282 12.26 -35.18 22.54
C GLU A 282 13.55 -34.75 21.81
N GLU A 283 13.64 -35.02 20.51
CA GLU A 283 14.85 -34.76 19.71
C GLU A 283 15.11 -33.26 19.56
N SER A 284 14.07 -32.46 19.29
CA SER A 284 14.21 -31.01 19.20
C SER A 284 14.62 -30.41 20.53
N SER A 285 14.05 -30.88 21.65
CA SER A 285 14.44 -30.43 22.99
C SER A 285 15.89 -30.78 23.32
N HIS A 286 16.36 -31.96 22.91
CA HIS A 286 17.75 -32.36 23.06
C HIS A 286 18.68 -31.41 22.28
N LEU A 287 18.44 -31.20 20.99
CA LEU A 287 19.26 -30.32 20.15
C LEU A 287 19.22 -28.85 20.64
N LEU A 288 18.06 -28.34 21.05
CA LEU A 288 17.92 -27.01 21.64
C LEU A 288 18.63 -26.88 23.00
N SER A 289 18.76 -27.98 23.75
CA SER A 289 19.54 -27.98 25.01
C SER A 289 21.05 -27.87 24.76
N LEU A 290 21.53 -28.42 23.63
CA LEU A 290 22.92 -28.32 23.20
C LEU A 290 23.20 -26.94 22.59
N GLU A 291 22.31 -26.47 21.71
CA GLU A 291 22.44 -25.19 21.00
C GLU A 291 21.08 -24.48 20.89
N PRO A 292 20.74 -23.58 21.82
CA PRO A 292 19.44 -22.91 21.87
C PRO A 292 19.09 -22.04 20.66
N GLY A 293 20.09 -21.61 19.88
CA GLY A 293 19.86 -20.82 18.65
C GLY A 293 19.43 -21.66 17.44
N SER A 294 19.36 -22.98 17.56
CA SER A 294 19.06 -23.87 16.44
C SER A 294 17.61 -23.74 15.95
N LYS A 295 17.41 -23.64 14.63
CA LYS A 295 16.08 -23.54 14.02
C LYS A 295 15.66 -24.90 13.46
N MET A 296 14.73 -25.57 14.13
CA MET A 296 14.15 -26.81 13.61
C MET A 296 13.10 -26.49 12.53
N LEU A 297 13.03 -27.34 11.51
CA LEU A 297 12.03 -27.33 10.45
C LEU A 297 11.24 -28.65 10.48
N VAL A 298 9.90 -28.53 10.48
CA VAL A 298 8.96 -29.64 10.35
C VAL A 298 7.75 -29.16 9.53
N PRO A 299 7.42 -29.77 8.37
CA PRO A 299 6.20 -29.48 7.64
C PRO A 299 4.96 -29.79 8.48
N VAL A 300 4.03 -28.84 8.55
CA VAL A 300 2.80 -28.96 9.33
C VAL A 300 1.68 -29.48 8.44
N SER A 301 0.98 -30.51 8.91
CA SER A 301 -0.19 -31.05 8.23
C SER A 301 -1.30 -31.43 9.21
N SER A 302 -2.53 -31.51 8.70
CA SER A 302 -3.68 -32.06 9.42
C SER A 302 -3.66 -33.59 9.50
N TYR A 303 -2.64 -34.28 8.97
CA TYR A 303 -2.63 -35.74 8.79
C TYR A 303 -2.37 -36.57 10.06
N LEU A 304 -2.63 -36.06 11.26
CA LEU A 304 -2.60 -36.93 12.45
C LEU A 304 -3.70 -38.00 12.29
N ILE A 305 -3.31 -39.27 12.15
CA ILE A 305 -4.22 -40.37 11.78
C ILE A 305 -4.69 -41.22 12.98
N ASP A 306 -4.14 -40.99 14.16
CA ASP A 306 -4.47 -41.64 15.42
C ASP A 306 -4.67 -40.64 16.57
N GLY A 307 -5.00 -41.15 17.77
CA GLY A 307 -5.17 -40.32 18.97
C GLY A 307 -6.49 -39.56 19.06
N ASP A 308 -6.62 -38.79 20.15
CA ASP A 308 -7.80 -37.94 20.42
C ASP A 308 -7.79 -36.66 19.56
N HIS A 309 -6.63 -36.30 19.01
CA HIS A 309 -6.41 -35.11 18.20
C HIS A 309 -6.39 -35.39 16.69
N LYS A 310 -6.90 -36.55 16.27
CA LYS A 310 -6.94 -36.97 14.88
C LYS A 310 -7.56 -35.90 13.97
N TRP A 311 -6.88 -35.56 12.88
CA TRP A 311 -7.27 -34.52 11.91
C TRP A 311 -7.35 -33.09 12.46
N ASN A 312 -6.76 -32.82 13.63
CA ASN A 312 -6.80 -31.49 14.25
C ASN A 312 -5.54 -30.70 13.92
N TYR A 313 -5.65 -29.80 12.94
CA TYR A 313 -4.54 -28.93 12.51
C TYR A 313 -4.10 -27.96 13.62
N ASP A 314 -5.03 -27.32 14.32
CA ASP A 314 -4.71 -26.34 15.36
C ASP A 314 -3.86 -26.99 16.47
N TYR A 315 -4.19 -28.24 16.82
CA TYR A 315 -3.41 -29.01 17.79
C TYR A 315 -2.00 -29.32 17.29
N THR A 316 -1.83 -29.80 16.05
CA THR A 316 -0.49 -30.15 15.53
C THR A 316 0.38 -28.91 15.42
N PHE A 317 -0.21 -27.78 15.04
CA PHE A 317 0.44 -26.48 14.99
C PHE A 317 0.86 -25.98 16.39
N ASP A 318 -0.07 -25.91 17.35
CA ASP A 318 0.21 -25.49 18.74
C ASP A 318 1.26 -26.37 19.43
N PHE A 319 1.28 -27.66 19.09
CA PHE A 319 2.29 -28.58 19.60
C PHE A 319 3.68 -28.29 19.02
N LEU A 320 3.79 -28.15 17.69
CA LEU A 320 5.09 -28.01 17.02
C LEU A 320 5.76 -26.65 17.27
N THR A 321 4.98 -25.58 17.37
CA THR A 321 5.50 -24.21 17.58
C THR A 321 6.36 -24.03 18.83
N GLN A 322 6.25 -24.95 19.80
CA GLN A 322 7.07 -24.96 21.02
C GLN A 322 8.51 -25.42 20.76
N TYR A 323 8.73 -26.20 19.71
CA TYR A 323 10.00 -26.88 19.40
C TYR A 323 10.59 -26.47 18.04
N VAL A 324 9.74 -25.98 17.14
CA VAL A 324 10.05 -25.73 15.73
C VAL A 324 9.93 -24.25 15.42
N LYS A 325 10.91 -23.74 14.65
CA LYS A 325 10.99 -22.33 14.27
C LYS A 325 10.68 -22.08 12.80
N ILE A 326 10.71 -23.11 11.96
CA ILE A 326 10.33 -23.03 10.56
C ILE A 326 9.20 -24.02 10.31
N LEU A 327 8.03 -23.50 9.95
CA LEU A 327 6.80 -24.28 9.80
C LEU A 327 6.31 -24.16 8.35
N PRO A 328 6.77 -25.05 7.45
CA PRO A 328 6.19 -25.17 6.11
C PRO A 328 4.74 -25.63 6.20
N VAL A 329 3.83 -24.85 5.62
CA VAL A 329 2.41 -25.16 5.52
C VAL A 329 2.07 -25.49 4.06
N ALA A 330 1.36 -26.60 3.85
CA ALA A 330 0.91 -26.97 2.51
C ALA A 330 -0.04 -25.90 1.97
N ALA A 331 0.19 -25.43 0.75
CA ALA A 331 -0.68 -24.41 0.14
C ALA A 331 -2.14 -24.86 -0.03
N GLU A 332 -2.40 -26.18 -0.04
CA GLU A 332 -3.76 -26.73 -0.04
C GLU A 332 -4.55 -26.35 1.22
N GLU A 333 -3.89 -26.20 2.38
CA GLU A 333 -4.55 -25.88 3.64
C GLU A 333 -5.16 -24.47 3.64
N TYR A 334 -4.73 -23.61 2.71
CA TYR A 334 -5.35 -22.30 2.47
C TYR A 334 -6.72 -22.42 1.80
N LYS A 335 -7.05 -23.59 1.23
CA LYS A 335 -8.34 -23.88 0.57
C LYS A 335 -8.70 -22.89 -0.55
N GLY A 336 -7.69 -22.27 -1.15
CA GLY A 336 -7.87 -21.22 -2.15
C GLY A 336 -8.36 -19.87 -1.60
N GLU A 337 -8.27 -19.63 -0.29
CA GLU A 337 -8.79 -18.43 0.38
C GLU A 337 -7.67 -17.62 1.07
N ASN A 338 -7.50 -16.35 0.68
CA ASN A 338 -6.53 -15.44 1.32
C ASN A 338 -6.81 -15.25 2.83
N ALA A 339 -8.08 -15.36 3.25
CA ALA A 339 -8.46 -15.28 4.66
C ALA A 339 -7.85 -16.41 5.51
N LYS A 340 -7.66 -17.61 4.94
CA LYS A 340 -7.03 -18.73 5.62
C LYS A 340 -5.52 -18.54 5.75
N ALA A 341 -4.88 -18.00 4.71
CA ALA A 341 -3.49 -17.58 4.78
C ALA A 341 -3.26 -16.51 5.87
N GLU A 342 -4.18 -15.56 6.01
CA GLU A 342 -4.16 -14.57 7.11
C GLU A 342 -4.30 -15.21 8.51
N GLU A 343 -5.12 -16.25 8.65
CA GLU A 343 -5.23 -17.02 9.91
C GLU A 343 -3.88 -17.67 10.27
N PHE A 344 -3.22 -18.34 9.31
CA PHE A 344 -1.90 -18.93 9.54
C PHE A 344 -0.84 -17.90 9.92
N ARG A 345 -0.82 -16.76 9.23
CA ARG A 345 0.10 -15.65 9.54
C ARG A 345 -0.01 -15.24 11.01
N LYS A 346 -1.24 -15.04 11.49
CA LYS A 346 -1.52 -14.64 12.88
C LYS A 346 -1.11 -15.68 13.91
N MET A 347 -1.18 -16.97 13.57
CA MET A 347 -0.78 -18.05 14.48
C MET A 347 0.74 -18.18 14.63
N ILE A 348 1.53 -17.71 13.66
CA ILE A 348 3.00 -17.87 13.62
C ILE A 348 3.74 -16.72 14.34
N GLU A 349 3.13 -15.54 14.48
CA GLU A 349 3.75 -14.37 15.11
C GLU A 349 3.97 -14.54 16.63
N PRO A 350 5.12 -14.09 17.21
CA PRO A 350 6.08 -13.14 16.64
C PRO A 350 7.51 -13.66 16.39
N GLN A 351 7.83 -14.96 16.52
CA GLN A 351 9.24 -15.44 16.48
C GLN A 351 9.47 -16.73 15.69
N SER A 352 8.55 -17.12 14.81
CA SER A 352 8.70 -18.28 13.93
C SER A 352 8.56 -17.87 12.46
N GLU A 353 9.12 -18.67 11.57
CA GLU A 353 9.07 -18.49 10.12
C GLU A 353 7.92 -19.32 9.56
N TRP A 354 7.07 -18.67 8.76
CA TRP A 354 6.02 -19.31 7.98
C TRP A 354 6.53 -19.61 6.60
N TRP A 355 6.76 -20.88 6.27
CA TRP A 355 7.10 -21.28 4.91
C TRP A 355 5.87 -21.89 4.24
N THR A 356 5.85 -21.95 2.92
CA THR A 356 4.84 -22.71 2.18
C THR A 356 5.48 -23.83 1.38
N TYR A 357 4.68 -24.82 0.99
CA TYR A 357 5.07 -25.80 -0.01
C TYR A 357 3.89 -26.23 -0.89
N VAL A 358 4.22 -26.79 -2.04
CA VAL A 358 3.29 -27.51 -2.92
C VAL A 358 3.79 -28.93 -3.13
N CYS A 359 2.90 -29.87 -3.42
CA CYS A 359 3.22 -31.28 -3.69
C CYS A 359 2.19 -31.87 -4.66
N CYS A 360 1.69 -33.07 -4.39
CA CYS A 360 0.56 -33.66 -5.11
C CYS A 360 -0.75 -32.85 -4.99
N TYR A 361 -0.78 -31.84 -4.10
CA TYR A 361 -1.80 -30.81 -3.97
C TYR A 361 -1.17 -29.42 -3.75
N PRO A 362 -1.92 -28.32 -3.99
CA PRO A 362 -3.28 -28.27 -4.51
C PRO A 362 -3.37 -28.65 -6.01
N LYS A 363 -4.52 -29.19 -6.42
CA LYS A 363 -4.84 -29.51 -7.83
C LYS A 363 -5.85 -28.50 -8.40
N GLY A 364 -6.16 -28.64 -9.69
CA GLY A 364 -7.16 -27.80 -10.37
C GLY A 364 -6.61 -26.40 -10.64
N ASP A 365 -7.39 -25.36 -10.31
CA ASP A 365 -7.06 -23.98 -10.72
C ASP A 365 -5.97 -23.31 -9.86
N GLN A 366 -5.41 -23.99 -8.86
CA GLN A 366 -4.42 -23.41 -7.94
C GLN A 366 -2.97 -23.53 -8.44
N PRO A 367 -2.08 -22.58 -8.12
CA PRO A 367 -0.65 -22.64 -8.44
C PRO A 367 0.06 -23.87 -7.86
N ASN A 368 0.65 -24.68 -8.74
CA ASN A 368 1.45 -25.87 -8.43
C ASN A 368 2.33 -26.25 -9.65
N PHE A 369 3.16 -27.29 -9.55
CA PHE A 369 4.07 -27.80 -10.59
C PHE A 369 3.55 -29.00 -11.38
N LEU A 370 2.28 -29.37 -11.25
CA LEU A 370 1.74 -30.55 -11.93
C LEU A 370 1.72 -30.37 -13.46
N LEU A 371 2.00 -31.44 -14.22
CA LEU A 371 2.08 -31.38 -15.69
C LEU A 371 0.76 -31.08 -16.39
N GLU A 372 -0.37 -31.26 -15.71
CA GLU A 372 -1.70 -30.88 -16.22
C GLU A 372 -1.96 -29.37 -16.19
N LEU A 373 -1.13 -28.61 -15.46
CA LEU A 373 -1.27 -27.17 -15.28
C LEU A 373 -0.54 -26.40 -16.38
N THR A 374 -0.97 -25.17 -16.60
CA THR A 374 -0.35 -24.28 -17.59
C THR A 374 0.81 -23.48 -16.99
N PRO A 375 1.73 -22.95 -17.82
CA PRO A 375 2.82 -22.07 -17.38
C PRO A 375 2.41 -20.94 -16.42
N PHE A 376 1.22 -20.35 -16.63
CA PHE A 376 0.64 -19.36 -15.73
C PHE A 376 0.57 -19.82 -14.26
N HIS A 377 0.24 -21.10 -14.02
CA HIS A 377 0.16 -21.66 -12.66
C HIS A 377 1.55 -21.73 -12.00
N HIS A 378 2.57 -22.13 -12.75
CA HIS A 378 3.94 -22.29 -12.23
C HIS A 378 4.54 -20.93 -11.84
N ARG A 379 4.34 -19.91 -12.66
CA ARG A 379 4.77 -18.53 -12.38
C ARG A 379 4.02 -17.90 -11.21
N ALA A 380 2.71 -18.15 -11.11
CA ALA A 380 1.85 -17.61 -10.06
C ALA A 380 2.16 -18.11 -8.64
N ILE A 381 2.98 -19.15 -8.48
CA ILE A 381 3.44 -19.64 -7.16
C ILE A 381 4.10 -18.49 -6.39
N MET A 382 5.02 -17.77 -7.00
CA MET A 382 5.78 -16.72 -6.31
C MET A 382 4.98 -15.43 -6.12
N TRP A 383 3.96 -15.19 -6.95
CA TRP A 383 2.98 -14.12 -6.73
C TRP A 383 2.13 -14.39 -5.47
N ARG A 384 1.68 -15.63 -5.27
CA ARG A 384 1.03 -16.06 -4.03
C ARG A 384 1.95 -15.83 -2.83
N VAL A 385 3.18 -16.29 -2.93
CA VAL A 385 4.17 -16.19 -1.85
C VAL A 385 4.39 -14.74 -1.42
N TRP A 386 4.49 -13.81 -2.39
CA TRP A 386 4.57 -12.38 -2.09
C TRP A 386 3.29 -11.84 -1.43
N LYS A 387 2.13 -12.17 -1.99
CA LYS A 387 0.82 -11.69 -1.54
C LYS A 387 0.52 -12.12 -0.11
N GLU A 388 0.75 -13.40 0.18
CA GLU A 388 0.44 -14.02 1.46
C GLU A 388 1.53 -13.80 2.52
N GLN A 389 2.62 -13.10 2.21
CA GLN A 389 3.71 -12.77 3.16
C GLN A 389 4.37 -14.00 3.76
N GLU A 390 4.48 -15.06 2.96
CA GLU A 390 5.23 -16.24 3.34
C GLU A 390 6.73 -15.88 3.38
N THR A 391 7.44 -16.47 4.34
CA THR A 391 8.85 -16.17 4.65
C THR A 391 9.83 -17.18 4.06
N GLY A 392 9.33 -18.20 3.36
CA GLY A 392 10.12 -19.18 2.64
C GLY A 392 9.26 -20.14 1.81
N PHE A 393 9.89 -20.84 0.87
CA PHE A 393 9.26 -21.83 0.01
C PHE A 393 10.04 -23.14 0.06
N LEU A 394 9.34 -24.26 0.22
CA LEU A 394 9.92 -25.60 0.26
C LEU A 394 9.36 -26.45 -0.89
N TYR A 395 10.22 -27.22 -1.56
CA TYR A 395 9.80 -28.24 -2.50
C TYR A 395 10.52 -29.56 -2.27
N TRP A 396 9.74 -30.64 -2.15
CA TRP A 396 10.17 -31.93 -1.62
C TRP A 396 11.12 -32.73 -2.55
N GLY A 397 11.27 -32.31 -3.81
CA GLY A 397 12.11 -33.01 -4.79
C GLY A 397 12.11 -32.39 -6.18
N VAL A 398 13.27 -32.38 -6.84
CA VAL A 398 13.36 -32.04 -8.28
C VAL A 398 13.64 -33.23 -9.19
N ASN A 399 14.03 -34.37 -8.63
CA ASN A 399 14.38 -35.58 -9.37
C ASN A 399 13.77 -36.83 -8.73
N ARG A 400 12.44 -36.88 -8.53
CA ARG A 400 11.71 -38.01 -7.92
C ARG A 400 10.87 -38.77 -8.97
N TYR A 401 11.54 -39.33 -9.96
CA TYR A 401 10.94 -40.16 -11.01
C TYR A 401 11.66 -41.51 -11.10
N GLN A 402 11.08 -42.48 -11.81
CA GLN A 402 11.82 -43.68 -12.18
C GLN A 402 12.77 -43.34 -13.33
N LEU A 403 14.08 -43.57 -13.21
CA LEU A 403 15.05 -43.22 -14.25
C LEU A 403 15.16 -44.26 -15.38
N ASN A 404 15.02 -45.56 -15.05
CA ASN A 404 15.28 -46.66 -16.00
C ASN A 404 14.18 -47.75 -15.98
N PRO A 405 13.35 -47.88 -17.05
CA PRO A 405 13.10 -46.84 -18.06
C PRO A 405 12.55 -45.57 -17.41
N PHE A 406 12.73 -44.42 -18.08
CA PHE A 406 12.22 -43.16 -17.56
C PHE A 406 10.69 -43.19 -17.44
N ALA A 407 10.15 -42.83 -16.28
CA ALA A 407 8.72 -42.63 -16.08
C ALA A 407 8.42 -41.72 -14.88
N PHE A 408 7.48 -40.80 -15.04
CA PHE A 408 6.90 -40.03 -13.93
C PHE A 408 6.08 -40.94 -13.01
N ASP A 409 6.08 -40.63 -11.72
CA ASP A 409 5.15 -41.26 -10.77
C ASP A 409 3.71 -40.85 -11.09
N ARG A 410 2.81 -41.84 -11.07
CA ARG A 410 1.37 -41.71 -11.35
C ARG A 410 0.51 -42.26 -10.21
N SER A 411 1.11 -42.60 -9.07
CA SER A 411 0.44 -43.26 -7.94
C SER A 411 -0.62 -42.39 -7.25
N LEU A 412 -0.47 -41.06 -7.29
CA LEU A 412 -1.34 -40.07 -6.62
C LEU A 412 -2.14 -39.19 -7.60
N ASP A 413 -2.18 -39.55 -8.89
CA ASP A 413 -2.85 -38.76 -9.94
C ASP A 413 -2.33 -37.30 -9.97
N ALA A 414 -1.04 -37.11 -9.70
CA ALA A 414 -0.35 -35.82 -9.61
C ALA A 414 0.93 -35.87 -10.47
N VAL A 415 0.75 -36.10 -11.77
CA VAL A 415 1.86 -36.40 -12.67
C VAL A 415 2.81 -35.21 -12.77
N GLY A 416 4.11 -35.49 -12.63
CA GLY A 416 5.17 -34.48 -12.66
C GLY A 416 5.53 -33.89 -11.30
N ASP A 417 4.79 -34.21 -10.23
CA ASP A 417 5.20 -33.85 -8.87
C ASP A 417 6.55 -34.49 -8.52
N GLY A 418 7.42 -33.72 -7.86
CA GLY A 418 8.77 -34.12 -7.50
C GLY A 418 9.76 -34.15 -8.67
N ALA A 419 9.39 -33.72 -9.87
CA ALA A 419 10.20 -33.82 -11.07
C ALA A 419 10.28 -32.47 -11.81
N LEU A 420 11.42 -31.79 -11.73
CA LEU A 420 11.67 -30.49 -12.38
C LEU A 420 13.03 -30.43 -13.11
N VAL A 421 13.94 -31.36 -12.82
CA VAL A 421 15.27 -31.43 -13.43
C VAL A 421 15.51 -32.84 -13.96
N PHE A 422 15.94 -32.93 -15.21
CA PHE A 422 16.20 -34.19 -15.90
C PHE A 422 17.70 -34.37 -16.17
N PRO A 423 18.21 -35.60 -16.23
CA PRO A 423 19.58 -35.83 -16.60
C PRO A 423 19.76 -35.75 -18.11
N GLY A 424 20.79 -35.00 -18.54
CA GLY A 424 21.11 -34.79 -19.95
C GLY A 424 21.39 -36.07 -20.72
N SER A 425 21.79 -37.15 -20.04
CA SER A 425 22.06 -38.45 -20.66
C SER A 425 20.82 -39.04 -21.35
N LEU A 426 19.60 -38.70 -20.91
CA LEU A 426 18.36 -39.05 -21.59
C LEU A 426 18.25 -38.41 -22.98
N PHE A 427 18.98 -37.32 -23.22
CA PHE A 427 18.96 -36.53 -24.44
C PHE A 427 20.31 -36.51 -25.17
N GLY A 428 21.23 -37.40 -24.79
CA GLY A 428 22.56 -37.50 -25.40
C GLY A 428 23.55 -36.43 -24.97
N ILE A 429 23.32 -35.76 -23.84
CA ILE A 429 24.21 -34.75 -23.26
C ILE A 429 24.88 -35.33 -22.01
N GLU A 430 26.19 -35.42 -22.01
CA GLU A 430 26.94 -36.05 -20.91
C GLU A 430 26.93 -35.16 -19.64
N GLU A 431 26.61 -35.76 -18.49
CA GLU A 431 26.64 -35.20 -17.13
C GLU A 431 25.80 -33.95 -16.80
N GLN A 432 25.32 -33.19 -17.79
CA GLN A 432 24.61 -31.92 -17.56
C GLN A 432 23.13 -32.11 -17.15
N PRO A 433 22.60 -31.33 -16.20
CA PRO A 433 21.17 -31.24 -15.92
C PRO A 433 20.41 -30.51 -17.05
N VAL A 434 19.15 -30.87 -17.23
CA VAL A 434 18.20 -30.31 -18.20
C VAL A 434 16.98 -29.80 -17.43
N ALA A 435 16.58 -28.55 -17.66
CA ALA A 435 15.43 -27.93 -16.99
C ALA A 435 14.11 -28.48 -17.54
N SER A 436 13.09 -28.52 -16.69
CA SER A 436 11.70 -28.52 -17.16
C SER A 436 11.26 -27.13 -17.62
N VAL A 437 10.22 -27.04 -18.45
CA VAL A 437 9.54 -25.77 -18.77
C VAL A 437 9.01 -25.12 -17.48
N ARG A 438 8.47 -25.96 -16.59
CA ARG A 438 7.87 -25.56 -15.30
C ARG A 438 8.87 -24.87 -14.37
N LEU A 439 10.12 -25.34 -14.35
CA LEU A 439 11.18 -24.77 -13.53
C LEU A 439 11.58 -23.35 -13.99
N GLU A 440 11.64 -23.11 -15.29
CA GLU A 440 11.96 -21.76 -15.81
C GLU A 440 10.80 -20.78 -15.56
N GLN A 441 9.56 -21.24 -15.61
CA GLN A 441 8.39 -20.43 -15.23
C GLN A 441 8.39 -20.06 -13.74
N TRP A 442 8.85 -20.96 -12.88
CA TRP A 442 9.07 -20.64 -11.47
C TRP A 442 10.15 -19.57 -11.29
N LYS A 443 11.27 -19.68 -12.01
CA LYS A 443 12.36 -18.69 -11.97
C LYS A 443 11.87 -17.30 -12.34
N GLU A 444 11.10 -17.16 -13.42
CA GLU A 444 10.50 -15.87 -13.80
C GLU A 444 9.55 -15.34 -12.70
N GLY A 445 8.79 -16.22 -12.04
CA GLY A 445 7.96 -15.85 -10.89
C GLY A 445 8.79 -15.37 -9.69
N GLN A 446 9.93 -16.00 -9.43
CA GLN A 446 10.87 -15.58 -8.40
C GLN A 446 11.50 -14.21 -8.72
N GLU A 447 11.74 -13.91 -10.00
CA GLU A 447 12.23 -12.59 -10.43
C GLU A 447 11.13 -11.52 -10.35
N ASP A 448 9.87 -11.86 -10.66
CA ASP A 448 8.71 -11.00 -10.38
C ASP A 448 8.60 -10.68 -8.88
N TYR A 449 8.83 -11.66 -8.00
CA TYR A 449 8.86 -11.46 -6.55
C TYR A 449 9.88 -10.39 -6.16
N GLU A 450 11.09 -10.42 -6.73
CA GLU A 450 12.10 -9.40 -6.43
C GLU A 450 11.72 -8.02 -6.93
N LEU A 451 11.14 -7.91 -8.13
CA LEU A 451 10.62 -6.64 -8.64
C LEU A 451 9.55 -6.06 -7.71
N LEU A 452 8.64 -6.91 -7.23
CA LEU A 452 7.65 -6.52 -6.22
C LEU A 452 8.32 -6.03 -4.93
N LYS A 453 9.40 -6.68 -4.45
CA LYS A 453 10.16 -6.20 -3.28
C LYS A 453 10.84 -4.86 -3.52
N ILE A 454 11.40 -4.63 -4.70
CA ILE A 454 12.02 -3.34 -5.06
C ILE A 454 10.95 -2.24 -5.09
N VAL A 455 9.81 -2.49 -5.74
CA VAL A 455 8.70 -1.53 -5.83
C VAL A 455 8.05 -1.29 -4.47
N GLU A 456 7.84 -2.33 -3.65
CA GLU A 456 7.35 -2.22 -2.27
C GLU A 456 8.21 -1.27 -1.43
N LYS A 457 9.54 -1.33 -1.55
CA LYS A 457 10.44 -0.38 -0.87
C LYS A 457 10.24 1.05 -1.36
N LYS A 458 9.88 1.25 -2.63
CA LYS A 458 9.75 2.57 -3.26
C LYS A 458 8.39 3.23 -3.00
N ILE A 459 7.30 2.46 -3.05
CA ILE A 459 5.93 3.02 -3.02
C ILE A 459 5.07 2.49 -1.87
N GLY A 460 5.57 1.54 -1.09
CA GLY A 460 4.86 0.88 0.00
C GLY A 460 4.06 -0.33 -0.49
N ARG A 461 3.93 -1.33 0.39
CA ARG A 461 3.30 -2.64 0.13
C ARG A 461 1.92 -2.53 -0.50
N GLU A 462 1.06 -1.70 0.07
CA GLU A 462 -0.34 -1.62 -0.33
C GLU A 462 -0.51 -1.15 -1.80
N LYS A 463 0.35 -0.22 -2.26
CA LYS A 463 0.34 0.22 -3.66
C LYS A 463 0.91 -0.86 -4.58
N THR A 464 1.98 -1.54 -4.16
CA THR A 464 2.55 -2.68 -4.89
C THR A 464 1.55 -3.82 -5.05
N GLU A 465 0.76 -4.09 -4.02
CA GLU A 465 -0.26 -5.15 -4.03
C GLU A 465 -1.40 -4.87 -5.03
N ARG A 466 -1.75 -3.60 -5.26
CA ARG A 466 -2.68 -3.21 -6.33
C ARG A 466 -2.13 -3.46 -7.71
N ILE A 467 -0.84 -3.22 -7.92
CA ILE A 467 -0.18 -3.57 -9.19
C ILE A 467 -0.20 -5.09 -9.37
N LEU A 468 0.13 -5.85 -8.32
CA LEU A 468 0.03 -7.32 -8.34
C LEU A 468 -1.39 -7.81 -8.67
N SER A 469 -2.44 -7.13 -8.20
CA SER A 469 -3.85 -7.48 -8.45
C SER A 469 -4.26 -7.47 -9.93
N GLN A 470 -3.42 -6.92 -10.81
CA GLN A 470 -3.59 -7.05 -12.26
C GLN A 470 -3.44 -8.53 -12.69
N VAL A 471 -2.48 -9.24 -12.08
CA VAL A 471 -2.12 -10.61 -12.46
C VAL A 471 -2.46 -11.66 -11.41
N TYR A 472 -2.60 -11.28 -10.14
CA TYR A 472 -2.88 -12.21 -9.04
C TYR A 472 -3.78 -11.58 -7.97
N ARG A 473 -4.99 -12.14 -7.77
CA ARG A 473 -5.96 -11.67 -6.77
C ARG A 473 -6.12 -12.69 -5.63
N THR A 474 -6.32 -13.96 -5.97
CA THR A 474 -6.42 -15.08 -5.03
C THR A 474 -5.74 -16.32 -5.64
N PRO A 475 -5.53 -17.41 -4.87
CA PRO A 475 -5.00 -18.66 -5.43
C PRO A 475 -5.84 -19.27 -6.55
N THR A 476 -7.09 -18.86 -6.74
CA THR A 476 -7.98 -19.35 -7.81
C THR A 476 -8.36 -18.26 -8.83
N ASP A 477 -7.97 -17.00 -8.59
CA ASP A 477 -8.17 -15.86 -9.50
C ASP A 477 -6.83 -15.17 -9.77
N PHE A 478 -6.23 -15.56 -10.89
CA PHE A 478 -5.01 -14.96 -11.44
C PHE A 478 -5.06 -15.02 -12.96
N THR A 479 -4.23 -14.21 -13.60
CA THR A 479 -4.23 -14.02 -15.05
C THR A 479 -3.95 -15.32 -15.81
N LYS A 480 -4.58 -15.43 -16.98
CA LYS A 480 -4.26 -16.41 -18.03
C LYS A 480 -3.90 -15.68 -19.33
N SER A 481 -3.39 -14.46 -19.22
CA SER A 481 -3.08 -13.56 -20.33
C SER A 481 -1.63 -13.10 -20.22
N SER A 482 -0.83 -13.42 -21.24
CA SER A 482 0.56 -12.96 -21.31
C SER A 482 0.67 -11.44 -21.46
N GLU A 483 -0.32 -10.78 -22.08
CA GLU A 483 -0.38 -9.32 -22.20
C GLU A 483 -0.56 -8.64 -20.82
N GLU A 484 -1.33 -9.25 -19.90
CA GLU A 484 -1.50 -8.72 -18.55
C GLU A 484 -0.20 -8.85 -17.74
N ILE A 485 0.59 -9.92 -17.94
CA ILE A 485 1.91 -10.09 -17.33
C ILE A 485 2.89 -9.04 -17.84
N GLU A 486 2.93 -8.79 -19.15
CA GLU A 486 3.75 -7.73 -19.75
C GLU A 486 3.37 -6.35 -19.18
N SER A 487 2.07 -6.04 -19.08
CA SER A 487 1.56 -4.79 -18.48
C SER A 487 1.96 -4.65 -17.01
N PHE A 488 1.82 -5.73 -16.24
CA PHE A 488 2.21 -5.79 -14.84
C PHE A 488 3.70 -5.50 -14.66
N ARG A 489 4.58 -6.20 -15.40
CA ARG A 489 6.03 -5.98 -15.33
C ARG A 489 6.41 -4.57 -15.77
N ASN A 490 5.84 -4.07 -16.87
CA ASN A 490 6.09 -2.70 -17.32
C ASN A 490 5.71 -1.67 -16.26
N SER A 491 4.61 -1.87 -15.53
CA SER A 491 4.21 -1.00 -14.42
C SER A 491 5.27 -0.98 -13.32
N LEU A 492 5.76 -2.15 -12.91
CA LEU A 492 6.83 -2.26 -11.90
C LEU A 492 8.11 -1.54 -12.37
N ILE A 493 8.54 -1.79 -13.60
CA ILE A 493 9.77 -1.21 -14.17
C ILE A 493 9.67 0.31 -14.26
N GLN A 494 8.54 0.85 -14.74
CA GLN A 494 8.31 2.29 -14.81
C GLN A 494 8.39 2.95 -13.43
N ILE A 495 7.85 2.30 -12.40
CA ILE A 495 7.94 2.81 -11.04
C ILE A 495 9.40 2.82 -10.58
N ILE A 496 10.15 1.75 -10.83
CA ILE A 496 11.57 1.67 -10.43
C ILE A 496 12.37 2.80 -11.09
N GLU A 497 12.23 3.00 -12.39
CA GLU A 497 13.03 3.96 -13.15
C GLU A 497 12.58 5.42 -12.98
N ASN A 498 11.27 5.68 -12.91
CA ASN A 498 10.75 7.04 -13.12
C ASN A 498 9.96 7.61 -11.94
N TYR A 499 9.57 6.81 -10.93
CA TYR A 499 8.75 7.34 -9.85
C TYR A 499 9.51 8.33 -8.97
N ASP A 500 9.07 9.60 -8.98
CA ASP A 500 9.46 10.63 -8.02
C ASP A 500 8.24 11.02 -7.16
N PRO A 501 8.16 10.58 -5.89
CA PRO A 501 7.03 10.91 -5.01
C PRO A 501 6.92 12.40 -4.69
N SER A 502 7.91 13.22 -5.05
CA SER A 502 7.86 14.68 -4.82
C SER A 502 7.12 15.44 -5.92
N THR A 503 7.03 14.87 -7.13
CA THR A 503 6.32 15.49 -8.26
C THR A 503 5.29 14.58 -8.90
N GLN A 504 5.18 13.31 -8.50
CA GLN A 504 4.27 12.36 -9.13
C GLN A 504 3.32 11.68 -8.14
N ILE A 505 2.13 11.38 -8.66
CA ILE A 505 1.10 10.64 -7.96
C ILE A 505 0.63 9.45 -8.78
N MET A 506 0.30 8.36 -8.09
CA MET A 506 -0.32 7.19 -8.71
C MET A 506 -1.83 7.25 -8.54
N ILE A 507 -2.56 7.32 -9.65
CA ILE A 507 -4.03 7.31 -9.66
C ILE A 507 -4.47 6.15 -10.55
N ARG A 508 -5.27 5.22 -9.99
CA ARG A 508 -5.74 4.01 -10.69
C ARG A 508 -4.64 3.16 -11.34
N GLY A 509 -3.44 3.19 -10.78
CA GLY A 509 -2.28 2.43 -11.28
C GLY A 509 -1.47 3.15 -12.37
N GLU A 510 -1.86 4.36 -12.77
CA GLU A 510 -1.12 5.20 -13.71
C GLU A 510 -0.37 6.30 -12.94
N LEU A 511 0.84 6.63 -13.40
CA LEU A 511 1.65 7.72 -12.85
C LEU A 511 1.28 9.03 -13.54
N HIS A 512 1.04 10.07 -12.74
CA HIS A 512 0.73 11.41 -13.20
C HIS A 512 1.64 12.45 -12.54
N GLU A 513 2.03 13.47 -13.30
CA GLU A 513 2.78 14.61 -12.78
C GLU A 513 1.83 15.56 -12.03
N VAL A 514 2.29 16.04 -10.88
CA VAL A 514 1.58 16.95 -9.99
C VAL A 514 2.34 18.26 -9.94
N ASP A 515 1.65 19.34 -10.31
CA ASP A 515 2.11 20.70 -10.05
C ASP A 515 1.43 21.25 -8.80
N THR A 516 2.18 21.95 -7.96
CA THR A 516 1.61 22.69 -6.83
C THR A 516 1.47 24.14 -7.27
N LEU A 517 0.24 24.63 -7.35
CA LEU A 517 -0.05 25.98 -7.80
C LEU A 517 0.04 27.02 -6.69
N ASN A 518 -0.21 26.59 -5.45
CA ASN A 518 -0.07 27.41 -4.25
C ASN A 518 0.10 26.52 -3.02
N ALA A 519 0.86 26.97 -2.01
CA ALA A 519 0.98 26.29 -0.73
C ALA A 519 1.44 27.24 0.38
N TYR A 520 0.84 27.15 1.56
CA TYR A 520 1.21 27.95 2.73
C TYR A 520 0.64 27.36 4.01
N VAL A 521 1.00 27.93 5.15
CA VAL A 521 0.41 27.60 6.46
C VAL A 521 -0.75 28.56 6.72
N PRO A 522 -2.03 28.14 6.64
CA PRO A 522 -3.16 29.04 6.91
C PRO A 522 -3.40 29.29 8.41
N GLY A 523 -2.95 28.37 9.26
CA GLY A 523 -3.06 28.46 10.71
C GLY A 523 -2.22 27.39 11.43
N PRO A 524 -2.20 27.40 12.78
CA PRO A 524 -1.28 26.56 13.55
C PRO A 524 -1.41 25.07 13.26
N GLY A 525 -0.29 24.41 12.92
CA GLY A 525 -0.28 22.97 12.62
C GLY A 525 -1.12 22.58 11.40
N CYS A 526 -1.50 23.53 10.54
CA CYS A 526 -2.25 23.29 9.32
C CYS A 526 -1.42 23.70 8.09
N GLU A 527 -1.42 22.86 7.07
CA GLU A 527 -0.82 23.13 5.77
C GLU A 527 -1.92 23.18 4.72
N TYR A 528 -1.83 24.13 3.80
CA TYR A 528 -2.70 24.23 2.62
C TYR A 528 -1.89 23.99 1.35
N ALA A 529 -2.46 23.23 0.42
CA ALA A 529 -1.94 23.05 -0.93
C ALA A 529 -3.06 23.13 -1.97
N TYR A 530 -2.76 23.77 -3.09
CA TYR A 530 -3.56 23.77 -4.31
C TYR A 530 -2.75 23.04 -5.37
N ILE A 531 -3.22 21.86 -5.79
CA ILE A 531 -2.51 20.99 -6.72
C ILE A 531 -3.26 20.87 -8.04
N ARG A 532 -2.49 20.69 -9.12
CA ARG A 532 -3.00 20.39 -10.46
C ARG A 532 -2.32 19.14 -10.99
N ILE A 533 -3.11 18.33 -11.71
CA ILE A 533 -2.64 17.21 -12.51
C ILE A 533 -3.02 17.54 -13.96
N ASP A 534 -2.04 17.80 -14.82
CA ASP A 534 -2.28 18.39 -16.15
C ASP A 534 -2.73 17.35 -17.19
N ASP A 535 -2.05 16.21 -17.23
CA ASP A 535 -2.37 15.07 -18.10
C ASP A 535 -3.69 14.39 -17.71
N LEU A 536 -4.12 14.59 -16.47
CA LEU A 536 -5.42 14.22 -15.94
C LEU A 536 -6.11 15.47 -15.37
N PRO A 537 -6.84 16.29 -16.16
CA PRO A 537 -7.18 17.67 -15.82
C PRO A 537 -8.03 17.75 -14.55
N VAL A 538 -7.34 17.91 -13.42
CA VAL A 538 -7.86 17.87 -12.05
C VAL A 538 -7.19 18.99 -11.27
N GLU A 539 -8.01 19.79 -10.62
CA GLU A 539 -7.57 20.82 -9.67
C GLU A 539 -8.14 20.50 -8.29
N ALA A 540 -7.27 20.36 -7.30
CA ALA A 540 -7.63 19.96 -5.94
C ALA A 540 -7.03 20.88 -4.89
N HIS A 541 -7.80 21.18 -3.87
CA HIS A 541 -7.42 21.97 -2.72
C HIS A 541 -7.41 21.09 -1.48
N VAL A 542 -6.30 21.10 -0.74
CA VAL A 542 -6.10 20.21 0.40
C VAL A 542 -5.65 21.00 1.62
N LEU A 543 -6.29 20.73 2.75
CA LEU A 543 -5.81 21.10 4.08
C LEU A 543 -5.33 19.85 4.80
N LYS A 544 -4.12 19.91 5.37
CA LYS A 544 -3.56 18.87 6.24
C LYS A 544 -3.40 19.45 7.64
N LEU A 545 -4.02 18.85 8.64
CA LEU A 545 -4.04 19.32 10.02
C LEU A 545 -3.39 18.32 10.96
N ASP A 546 -2.48 18.79 11.81
CA ASP A 546 -1.96 18.04 12.97
C ASP A 546 -2.96 18.12 14.12
N LEU A 547 -3.68 17.02 14.38
CA LEU A 547 -4.66 16.94 15.48
C LEU A 547 -4.01 16.98 16.87
N GLN A 548 -2.68 16.84 16.94
CA GLN A 548 -1.91 16.97 18.18
C GLN A 548 -1.44 18.40 18.44
N ASN A 549 -1.67 19.34 17.52
CA ASN A 549 -1.34 20.75 17.75
C ASN A 549 -2.26 21.34 18.83
N PRO A 550 -1.73 21.91 19.93
CA PRO A 550 -2.53 22.36 21.07
C PRO A 550 -3.41 23.57 20.79
N TYR A 551 -3.16 24.29 19.70
CA TYR A 551 -3.91 25.49 19.33
C TYR A 551 -4.95 25.25 18.25
N SER A 552 -5.06 24.04 17.71
CA SER A 552 -5.96 23.74 16.61
C SER A 552 -7.10 22.83 17.01
N GLN A 553 -8.28 23.14 16.48
CA GLN A 553 -9.52 22.44 16.79
C GLN A 553 -10.33 22.26 15.52
N VAL A 554 -10.95 21.08 15.39
CA VAL A 554 -12.05 20.87 14.44
C VAL A 554 -13.34 21.29 15.12
N LYS A 555 -14.23 21.94 14.36
CA LYS A 555 -15.55 22.35 14.84
C LYS A 555 -16.63 22.03 13.82
N THR A 556 -17.67 21.32 14.23
CA THR A 556 -18.87 21.14 13.41
C THR A 556 -19.76 22.38 13.51
N PHE A 557 -20.27 22.85 12.37
CA PHE A 557 -21.36 23.82 12.34
C PHE A 557 -22.64 23.19 11.78
N LEU A 558 -23.80 23.64 12.25
CA LEU A 558 -25.11 23.44 11.62
C LEU A 558 -25.57 24.79 11.09
N GLY A 559 -26.17 24.81 9.89
CA GLY A 559 -26.59 26.03 9.21
C GLY A 559 -27.51 26.88 10.08
N ASN A 560 -27.06 28.07 10.46
CA ASN A 560 -27.77 28.96 11.39
C ASN A 560 -28.22 28.31 12.72
N ASP A 561 -27.55 27.22 13.14
CA ASP A 561 -27.85 26.43 14.35
C ASP A 561 -29.30 25.89 14.43
N VAL A 562 -29.93 25.62 13.29
CA VAL A 562 -31.27 25.02 13.22
C VAL A 562 -31.32 23.91 12.17
N ILE A 563 -32.11 22.87 12.43
CA ILE A 563 -32.10 21.64 11.64
C ILE A 563 -32.44 21.86 10.16
N ASP A 564 -33.29 22.81 9.82
CA ASP A 564 -33.70 23.17 8.45
C ASP A 564 -32.94 24.40 7.90
N GLY A 565 -31.89 24.82 8.59
CA GLY A 565 -31.08 25.97 8.22
C GLY A 565 -30.02 25.62 7.17
N LEU A 566 -29.75 26.60 6.29
CA LEU A 566 -28.66 26.55 5.33
C LEU A 566 -27.77 27.77 5.51
N GLU A 567 -26.45 27.57 5.44
CA GLU A 567 -25.46 28.62 5.59
C GLU A 567 -24.25 28.35 4.69
N ARG A 568 -23.62 29.41 4.18
CA ARG A 568 -22.34 29.27 3.46
C ARG A 568 -21.23 28.88 4.43
N VAL A 569 -20.25 28.10 3.98
CA VAL A 569 -19.09 27.74 4.79
C VAL A 569 -18.33 28.99 5.22
N SER A 570 -18.19 29.98 4.32
CA SER A 570 -17.56 31.27 4.61
C SER A 570 -18.30 32.03 5.72
N SER A 571 -19.64 32.07 5.66
CA SER A 571 -20.46 32.70 6.71
C SER A 571 -20.37 31.96 8.04
N ALA A 572 -20.26 30.63 8.02
CA ALA A 572 -20.02 29.84 9.22
C ALA A 572 -18.62 30.13 9.81
N CYS A 573 -17.56 30.24 9.01
CA CYS A 573 -16.24 30.70 9.47
C CYS A 573 -16.34 32.05 10.20
N ASP A 574 -17.04 33.02 9.61
CA ASP A 574 -17.22 34.34 10.22
C ASP A 574 -18.00 34.26 11.55
N ARG A 575 -19.05 33.43 11.60
CA ARG A 575 -19.89 33.25 12.80
C ARG A 575 -19.16 32.57 13.96
N TYR A 576 -18.25 31.65 13.67
CA TYR A 576 -17.45 30.93 14.67
C TYR A 576 -16.14 31.65 15.04
N THR A 577 -15.85 32.77 14.38
CA THR A 577 -14.73 33.65 14.71
C THR A 577 -15.13 34.63 15.80
N THR A 578 -14.32 34.71 16.86
CA THR A 578 -14.56 35.55 18.04
C THR A 578 -13.28 36.26 18.46
N ALA A 579 -13.34 37.17 19.43
CA ALA A 579 -12.16 37.86 19.94
C ALA A 579 -11.07 36.91 20.52
N GLY A 580 -11.43 35.67 20.88
CA GLY A 580 -10.50 34.69 21.46
C GLY A 580 -10.22 33.47 20.58
N SER A 581 -10.70 33.44 19.34
CA SER A 581 -10.53 32.30 18.43
C SER A 581 -10.86 32.65 17.00
N ASP A 582 -10.18 32.03 16.05
CA ASP A 582 -10.41 32.29 14.63
C ASP A 582 -10.71 30.99 13.87
N ALA A 583 -11.85 30.94 13.18
CA ALA A 583 -12.26 29.81 12.33
C ALA A 583 -11.78 30.02 10.90
N TYR A 584 -10.45 30.04 10.75
CA TYR A 584 -9.75 30.50 9.55
C TYR A 584 -10.01 29.63 8.31
N ALA A 585 -10.44 28.38 8.45
CA ALA A 585 -10.73 27.52 7.30
C ALA A 585 -11.97 26.64 7.55
N GLY A 586 -12.54 26.11 6.48
CA GLY A 586 -13.69 25.21 6.55
C GLY A 586 -14.01 24.50 5.26
N ILE A 587 -14.81 23.45 5.36
CA ILE A 587 -15.27 22.63 4.24
C ILE A 587 -16.73 22.22 4.44
N ASN A 588 -17.47 22.07 3.34
CA ASN A 588 -18.85 21.58 3.40
C ASN A 588 -18.92 20.13 3.90
N GLY A 589 -20.07 19.75 4.47
CA GLY A 589 -20.31 18.42 5.03
C GLY A 589 -21.34 17.59 4.27
N ASP A 590 -22.44 17.34 4.97
CA ASP A 590 -23.43 16.31 4.71
C ASP A 590 -24.33 16.61 3.50
N PHE A 591 -24.95 15.53 3.00
CA PHE A 591 -26.09 15.62 2.10
C PHE A 591 -27.29 16.17 2.87
N PHE A 592 -28.18 16.87 2.16
CA PHE A 592 -29.35 17.48 2.79
C PHE A 592 -30.62 17.34 1.96
N ASN A 593 -31.75 17.56 2.63
CA ASN A 593 -33.05 17.45 2.01
C ASN A 593 -33.32 18.65 1.08
N ILE A 594 -33.59 18.39 -0.19
CA ILE A 594 -33.89 19.40 -1.21
C ILE A 594 -35.32 19.22 -1.73
N SER A 595 -35.83 20.15 -2.54
CA SER A 595 -37.23 20.16 -3.02
C SER A 595 -37.67 18.90 -3.77
N GLY A 596 -36.74 18.06 -4.23
CA GLY A 596 -37.03 16.76 -4.85
C GLY A 596 -37.19 15.60 -3.88
N HIS A 597 -36.94 15.81 -2.58
CA HIS A 597 -36.99 14.80 -1.53
C HIS A 597 -38.14 15.10 -0.56
N ASN A 598 -38.96 14.10 -0.25
CA ASN A 598 -40.12 14.24 0.64
C ASN A 598 -39.89 13.61 2.03
N GLU A 599 -38.62 13.39 2.42
CA GLU A 599 -38.26 12.63 3.62
C GLU A 599 -38.19 13.51 4.88
N TYR A 600 -37.58 14.69 4.81
CA TYR A 600 -37.33 15.56 5.99
C TYR A 600 -37.65 17.03 5.67
N PRO A 601 -37.60 17.96 6.64
CA PRO A 601 -37.69 19.38 6.35
C PRO A 601 -36.64 19.81 5.31
N LEU A 602 -36.99 20.73 4.42
CA LEU A 602 -36.04 21.26 3.43
C LEU A 602 -34.84 21.89 4.15
N GLY A 603 -33.63 21.57 3.70
CA GLY A 603 -32.38 21.99 4.32
C GLY A 603 -31.84 21.03 5.38
N ALA A 604 -32.63 20.05 5.84
CA ALA A 604 -32.21 19.15 6.90
C ALA A 604 -31.08 18.19 6.50
N PRO A 605 -30.06 17.96 7.36
CA PRO A 605 -29.03 16.98 7.09
C PRO A 605 -29.63 15.57 7.00
N ARG A 606 -29.13 14.77 6.05
CA ARG A 606 -29.55 13.38 5.87
C ARG A 606 -28.79 12.42 6.79
N GLY A 607 -27.55 12.75 7.12
CA GLY A 607 -26.66 12.04 8.03
C GLY A 607 -26.54 12.73 9.40
N GLY A 608 -25.56 12.29 10.19
CA GLY A 608 -25.38 12.70 11.57
C GLY A 608 -24.67 14.05 11.67
N CYS A 609 -25.04 14.83 12.68
CA CYS A 609 -24.44 16.11 12.99
C CYS A 609 -24.35 16.26 14.50
N ALA A 610 -23.15 16.50 15.02
CA ALA A 610 -22.95 16.75 16.44
C ALA A 610 -21.79 17.72 16.68
N SER A 611 -21.91 18.49 17.76
CA SER A 611 -20.88 19.42 18.20
C SER A 611 -20.82 19.53 19.72
N GLU A 612 -19.62 19.61 20.30
CA GLU A 612 -19.37 19.47 21.75
C GLU A 612 -20.13 18.29 22.41
N GLY A 613 -20.24 17.16 21.72
CA GLY A 613 -20.96 15.98 22.20
C GLY A 613 -22.49 16.13 22.29
N VAL A 614 -23.06 17.20 21.72
CA VAL A 614 -24.51 17.40 21.58
C VAL A 614 -24.95 16.93 20.20
N ILE A 615 -25.84 15.93 20.14
CA ILE A 615 -26.42 15.47 18.87
C ILE A 615 -27.43 16.51 18.38
N GLN A 616 -27.20 16.99 17.16
CA GLN A 616 -28.07 17.90 16.43
C GLN A 616 -28.95 17.12 15.44
N ARG A 617 -28.38 16.08 14.83
CA ARG A 617 -29.01 15.10 13.93
C ARG A 617 -28.34 13.74 14.14
N GLU A 618 -29.10 12.66 14.26
CA GLU A 618 -28.51 11.34 14.46
C GLU A 618 -27.93 10.72 13.17
N PRO A 619 -26.93 9.82 13.29
CA PRO A 619 -26.58 8.90 12.21
C PRO A 619 -27.79 8.13 11.69
N ARG A 620 -28.02 8.19 10.37
CA ARG A 620 -29.19 7.58 9.72
C ARG A 620 -29.24 6.06 9.89
N SER A 621 -28.14 5.37 9.60
CA SER A 621 -28.01 3.93 9.73
C SER A 621 -26.56 3.49 9.55
N MET A 622 -26.27 2.24 9.94
CA MET A 622 -24.97 1.60 9.72
C MET A 622 -24.56 1.50 8.23
N ALA A 623 -25.48 1.76 7.28
CA ALA A 623 -25.13 1.79 5.86
C ALA A 623 -24.39 3.08 5.44
N TRP A 624 -24.45 4.13 6.26
CA TRP A 624 -23.83 5.42 5.99
C TRP A 624 -22.55 5.59 6.79
N ALA A 625 -21.60 6.34 6.23
CA ALA A 625 -20.34 6.66 6.88
C ALA A 625 -20.30 8.11 7.39
N PHE A 626 -19.56 8.31 8.47
CA PHE A 626 -19.45 9.57 9.20
C PHE A 626 -17.99 9.83 9.54
N ALA A 627 -17.62 11.11 9.64
CA ALA A 627 -16.36 11.52 10.22
C ALA A 627 -16.65 12.14 11.59
N ALA A 628 -15.88 11.72 12.59
CA ALA A 628 -15.99 12.22 13.94
C ALA A 628 -14.60 12.48 14.54
N ILE A 629 -14.56 13.38 15.52
CA ILE A 629 -13.41 13.63 16.40
C ILE A 629 -13.86 13.37 17.83
N ASP A 630 -13.11 12.59 18.59
CA ASP A 630 -13.38 12.36 20.02
C ASP A 630 -12.74 13.44 20.92
N TYR A 631 -12.85 13.26 22.25
CA TYR A 631 -12.27 14.20 23.22
C TYR A 631 -10.74 14.15 23.32
N ASP A 632 -10.10 13.10 22.78
CA ASP A 632 -8.64 12.93 22.74
C ASP A 632 -8.05 13.38 21.40
N ASN A 633 -8.83 14.10 20.58
CA ASN A 633 -8.50 14.51 19.21
C ASN A 633 -8.20 13.34 18.27
N LYS A 634 -8.76 12.16 18.53
CA LYS A 634 -8.63 11.01 17.63
C LYS A 634 -9.70 11.11 16.52
N PRO A 635 -9.31 11.00 15.24
CA PRO A 635 -10.26 10.94 14.14
C PRO A 635 -10.87 9.53 14.03
N ILE A 636 -12.16 9.50 13.73
CA ILE A 636 -12.93 8.27 13.56
C ILE A 636 -13.73 8.39 12.27
N LEU A 637 -13.27 7.68 11.23
CA LEU A 637 -13.96 7.55 9.95
C LEU A 637 -14.53 6.13 9.85
N ASN A 638 -15.85 6.03 9.99
CA ASN A 638 -16.52 4.73 10.05
C ASN A 638 -18.01 4.82 9.69
N ASN A 639 -18.59 3.68 9.39
CA ASN A 639 -20.03 3.47 9.40
C ASN A 639 -20.54 3.54 10.84
N MET A 640 -21.66 4.24 11.08
CA MET A 640 -22.17 4.43 12.44
C MET A 640 -23.69 4.31 12.51
N GLU A 641 -24.20 3.77 13.62
CA GLU A 641 -25.62 3.71 13.95
C GLU A 641 -25.94 4.43 15.26
N PHE A 642 -27.15 4.97 15.35
CA PHE A 642 -27.66 5.63 16.54
C PHE A 642 -28.64 4.75 17.33
N GLY A 643 -28.61 4.88 18.65
CA GLY A 643 -29.63 4.35 19.54
C GLY A 643 -29.88 5.26 20.74
N GLY A 644 -31.08 5.82 20.83
CA GLY A 644 -31.55 6.63 21.95
C GLY A 644 -32.33 5.79 22.98
N SER A 645 -32.16 6.09 24.26
CA SER A 645 -33.02 5.51 25.31
C SER A 645 -33.29 6.48 26.45
N VAL A 646 -34.47 6.32 27.07
CA VAL A 646 -34.91 7.00 28.28
C VAL A 646 -35.26 5.96 29.34
N VAL A 647 -34.78 6.17 30.57
CA VAL A 647 -35.11 5.34 31.72
C VAL A 647 -35.77 6.19 32.80
N SER A 648 -36.99 5.81 33.19
CA SER A 648 -37.65 6.31 34.38
C SER A 648 -36.97 5.72 35.63
N LEU A 649 -36.43 6.58 36.50
CA LEU A 649 -35.81 6.15 37.77
C LEU A 649 -36.83 5.96 38.91
N LYS A 650 -38.12 6.08 38.62
CA LYS A 650 -39.22 5.85 39.57
C LYS A 650 -39.70 4.40 39.45
N SER A 651 -39.90 3.72 40.57
CA SER A 651 -40.41 2.33 40.60
C SER A 651 -41.87 2.24 40.12
N PRO A 652 -42.24 1.25 39.26
CA PRO A 652 -41.33 0.31 38.61
C PRO A 652 -40.46 1.01 37.56
N ILE A 653 -39.15 0.70 37.57
CA ILE A 653 -38.22 1.24 36.58
C ILE A 653 -38.69 0.77 35.20
N ALA A 654 -38.85 1.72 34.29
CA ALA A 654 -39.29 1.48 32.93
C ALA A 654 -38.34 2.20 31.97
N SER A 655 -38.07 1.59 30.83
CA SER A 655 -37.23 2.15 29.77
C SER A 655 -37.97 2.17 28.45
N TYR A 656 -37.62 3.14 27.61
CA TYR A 656 -38.15 3.25 26.25
C TYR A 656 -37.03 3.71 25.30
N SER A 657 -37.06 3.28 24.05
CA SER A 657 -36.05 3.62 23.03
C SER A 657 -36.59 4.63 22.03
N PHE A 658 -35.70 5.44 21.45
CA PHE A 658 -36.02 6.38 20.39
C PHE A 658 -34.88 6.44 19.38
N ASN A 659 -35.19 6.74 18.13
CA ASN A 659 -34.19 6.79 17.07
C ASN A 659 -34.12 8.16 16.37
N ASP A 660 -35.08 9.06 16.61
CA ASP A 660 -35.12 10.35 15.92
C ASP A 660 -34.70 11.50 16.83
N VAL A 661 -33.87 12.39 16.30
CA VAL A 661 -33.44 13.65 16.93
C VAL A 661 -33.77 14.83 16.02
N ASN A 662 -34.52 15.79 16.57
CA ASN A 662 -34.89 17.10 15.99
C ASN A 662 -35.69 17.11 14.68
N ILE A 663 -35.96 15.96 14.07
CA ILE A 663 -36.77 15.83 12.86
C ILE A 663 -38.22 15.44 13.18
N PRO A 664 -39.18 15.78 12.30
CA PRO A 664 -40.54 15.22 12.39
C PRO A 664 -40.53 13.73 12.08
N ARG A 665 -41.55 13.00 12.56
CA ARG A 665 -41.78 11.61 12.14
C ARG A 665 -42.32 11.62 10.72
N THR A 666 -41.57 11.09 9.77
CA THR A 666 -41.89 11.19 8.34
C THR A 666 -41.93 9.85 7.61
N ASP A 667 -41.07 8.89 7.91
CA ASP A 667 -40.93 7.65 7.13
C ASP A 667 -40.88 6.35 7.97
N CYS A 668 -40.86 6.44 9.30
CA CYS A 668 -40.75 5.30 10.20
C CYS A 668 -42.07 4.94 10.91
N TYR A 669 -42.75 3.89 10.45
CA TYR A 669 -43.98 3.37 11.07
C TYR A 669 -43.77 2.76 12.48
N SER A 670 -42.52 2.52 12.88
CA SER A 670 -42.14 1.96 14.19
C SER A 670 -41.55 2.98 15.16
N CYS A 671 -41.31 4.23 14.72
CA CYS A 671 -40.66 5.26 15.53
C CYS A 671 -41.72 6.14 16.18
N ASP A 672 -42.22 5.72 17.34
CA ASP A 672 -43.27 6.45 18.03
C ASP A 672 -42.75 7.51 19.01
N MET A 673 -41.43 7.68 19.17
CA MET A 673 -40.80 8.70 20.02
C MET A 673 -39.67 9.46 19.31
N THR A 674 -39.64 10.78 19.50
CA THR A 674 -38.61 11.70 18.99
C THR A 674 -38.05 12.55 20.11
N PHE A 675 -36.73 12.76 20.11
CA PHE A 675 -36.05 13.68 21.01
C PHE A 675 -35.88 15.05 20.35
N TYR A 676 -36.16 16.12 21.07
CA TYR A 676 -35.96 17.51 20.63
C TYR A 676 -35.05 18.26 21.59
N ASN A 677 -34.09 19.02 21.06
CA ASN A 677 -33.32 20.03 21.76
C ASN A 677 -33.37 21.37 21.00
N GLU A 678 -32.53 22.33 21.39
CA GLU A 678 -32.53 23.69 20.84
C GLU A 678 -32.39 23.75 19.31
N PHE A 679 -31.68 22.79 18.70
CA PHE A 679 -31.45 22.73 17.25
C PHE A 679 -32.72 22.37 16.45
N ALA A 680 -33.82 21.98 17.11
CA ALA A 680 -35.11 21.80 16.45
C ALA A 680 -35.72 23.12 15.92
N GLY A 681 -35.15 24.28 16.28
CA GLY A 681 -35.68 25.61 15.97
C GLY A 681 -36.46 26.23 17.12
N GLY A 682 -36.24 25.77 18.36
CA GLY A 682 -36.89 26.27 19.56
C GLY A 682 -38.31 25.74 19.83
N TYR A 683 -38.80 24.79 19.04
CA TYR A 683 -40.11 24.15 19.23
C TYR A 683 -40.00 22.64 18.94
N THR A 684 -40.88 21.84 19.56
CA THR A 684 -41.15 20.46 19.09
C THR A 684 -41.85 20.52 17.73
N ARG A 685 -41.85 19.44 16.94
CA ARG A 685 -42.44 19.45 15.59
C ARG A 685 -43.82 18.79 15.52
N MET A 686 -44.63 19.25 14.58
CA MET A 686 -45.81 18.52 14.13
C MET A 686 -45.37 17.29 13.32
N ASP A 687 -46.20 16.26 13.24
CA ASP A 687 -45.88 15.13 12.36
C ASP A 687 -46.27 15.56 10.93
N GLU A 688 -45.38 15.37 9.97
CA GLU A 688 -45.55 15.87 8.60
C GLU A 688 -46.02 14.77 7.61
N ASN A 689 -46.15 13.53 8.10
CA ASN A 689 -46.66 12.40 7.32
C ASN A 689 -48.18 12.25 7.44
N ALA A 690 -48.88 12.33 6.30
CA ALA A 690 -50.33 12.15 6.20
C ALA A 690 -50.83 10.78 6.69
N ASP A 691 -50.00 9.74 6.65
CA ASP A 691 -50.33 8.37 7.10
C ASP A 691 -50.27 8.20 8.62
N ILE A 692 -49.55 9.07 9.34
CA ILE A 692 -49.53 9.07 10.82
C ILE A 692 -50.88 9.55 11.38
N GLY A 693 -51.59 10.40 10.61
CA GLY A 693 -52.90 10.96 10.95
C GLY A 693 -52.86 12.00 12.07
N ASP A 694 -54.04 12.46 12.52
CA ASP A 694 -54.20 13.47 13.59
C ASP A 694 -53.93 12.90 15.01
N LYS A 695 -52.93 12.01 15.15
CA LYS A 695 -52.61 11.40 16.45
C LYS A 695 -52.09 12.46 17.42
N LEU A 696 -52.72 12.51 18.59
CA LEU A 696 -52.30 13.40 19.66
C LEU A 696 -51.13 12.79 20.45
N LYS A 697 -50.17 13.65 20.75
CA LYS A 697 -48.87 13.32 21.35
C LYS A 697 -48.91 13.59 22.84
N THR A 698 -47.95 13.00 23.55
CA THR A 698 -47.53 13.48 24.86
C THR A 698 -46.09 13.96 24.76
N GLU A 699 -45.84 15.17 25.23
CA GLU A 699 -44.52 15.79 25.22
C GLU A 699 -44.06 16.02 26.65
N VAL A 700 -42.91 15.44 26.98
CA VAL A 700 -42.29 15.53 28.30
C VAL A 700 -41.03 16.36 28.16
N PHE A 701 -41.02 17.51 28.80
CA PHE A 701 -39.93 18.45 28.79
C PHE A 701 -39.07 18.26 30.04
N PHE A 702 -37.76 18.42 29.89
CA PHE A 702 -36.80 18.19 30.96
C PHE A 702 -35.53 19.03 30.76
N LYS A 703 -34.80 19.22 31.84
CA LYS A 703 -33.46 19.83 31.85
C LYS A 703 -32.44 18.86 32.41
N LEU A 704 -31.18 19.00 32.01
CA LEU A 704 -30.07 18.30 32.64
C LEU A 704 -30.03 18.64 34.15
N SER A 705 -29.62 17.68 34.97
CA SER A 705 -29.37 17.94 36.39
C SER A 705 -28.17 18.88 36.55
N ASP A 706 -28.15 19.67 37.62
CA ASP A 706 -27.09 20.64 37.89
C ASP A 706 -25.67 20.03 37.73
N GLY A 707 -24.81 20.75 37.00
CA GLY A 707 -23.43 20.35 36.75
C GLY A 707 -23.23 19.30 35.65
N GLN A 708 -24.27 18.88 34.94
CA GLN A 708 -24.15 17.98 33.79
C GLN A 708 -24.14 18.73 32.46
N SER A 709 -23.35 18.23 31.51
CA SER A 709 -23.40 18.55 30.08
C SER A 709 -23.82 17.33 29.28
N TRP A 710 -24.38 17.53 28.08
CA TRP A 710 -24.64 16.45 27.12
C TRP A 710 -23.33 15.75 26.69
N GLY A 711 -23.48 14.54 26.15
CA GLY A 711 -22.35 13.75 25.66
C GLY A 711 -22.81 12.43 25.06
N ILE A 712 -22.27 12.09 23.88
CA ILE A 712 -22.56 10.85 23.17
C ILE A 712 -21.92 9.67 23.91
N ASN A 713 -22.62 8.54 23.95
CA ASN A 713 -22.25 7.34 24.72
C ASN A 713 -22.06 7.61 26.24
N SER A 714 -22.64 8.71 26.74
CA SER A 714 -22.57 9.13 28.13
C SER A 714 -23.98 9.37 28.70
N PRO A 715 -24.58 8.39 29.40
CA PRO A 715 -25.93 8.54 29.95
C PRO A 715 -26.06 9.74 30.91
N LYS A 716 -27.01 10.65 30.66
CA LYS A 716 -27.25 11.87 31.44
C LYS A 716 -28.51 11.79 32.29
N THR A 717 -28.48 12.42 33.47
CA THR A 717 -29.62 12.48 34.37
C THR A 717 -30.37 13.79 34.18
N CYS A 718 -31.63 13.70 33.84
CA CYS A 718 -32.50 14.84 33.59
C CYS A 718 -33.61 14.92 34.63
N ILE A 719 -34.19 16.11 34.81
CA ILE A 719 -35.34 16.35 35.67
C ILE A 719 -36.49 16.85 34.80
N VAL A 720 -37.64 16.17 34.87
CA VAL A 720 -38.86 16.58 34.16
C VAL A 720 -39.34 17.94 34.69
N THR A 721 -39.45 18.93 33.81
CA THR A 721 -39.89 20.29 34.12
C THR A 721 -41.39 20.46 33.91
N ARG A 722 -41.92 19.93 32.80
CA ARG A 722 -43.34 20.01 32.45
C ARG A 722 -43.75 18.91 31.48
N ILE A 723 -45.05 18.65 31.41
CA ILE A 723 -45.64 17.63 30.55
C ILE A 723 -46.88 18.23 29.86
N ILE A 724 -46.96 18.09 28.54
CA ILE A 724 -48.13 18.47 27.75
C ILE A 724 -48.75 17.20 27.18
N ARG A 725 -50.01 16.94 27.50
CA ARG A 725 -50.76 15.79 27.01
C ARG A 725 -51.68 16.20 25.87
N ASP A 726 -51.93 15.23 25.01
CA ASP A 726 -52.91 15.29 23.93
C ASP A 726 -52.72 16.53 23.02
N THR A 727 -51.47 16.77 22.62
CA THR A 727 -51.05 17.91 21.78
C THR A 727 -50.73 17.48 20.35
N GLN A 728 -50.84 18.39 19.38
CA GLN A 728 -50.41 18.15 17.99
C GLN A 728 -48.88 18.30 17.81
N GLY A 729 -48.16 18.80 18.82
CA GLY A 729 -46.77 19.24 18.73
C GLY A 729 -46.66 20.76 18.57
N HIS A 730 -45.53 21.27 18.10
CA HIS A 730 -45.28 22.72 17.96
C HIS A 730 -45.27 23.48 19.30
N ASN A 731 -44.82 22.84 20.37
CA ASN A 731 -44.70 23.48 21.67
C ASN A 731 -43.29 24.06 21.84
N ALA A 732 -43.19 25.29 22.34
CA ALA A 732 -41.91 25.98 22.55
C ALA A 732 -41.01 25.18 23.49
N LEU A 733 -39.69 25.24 23.29
CA LEU A 733 -38.66 24.79 24.21
C LEU A 733 -38.15 25.99 25.01
N GLU A 734 -38.10 25.89 26.33
CA GLU A 734 -37.44 26.92 27.14
C GLU A 734 -35.91 26.81 27.02
N PRO A 735 -35.14 27.89 27.31
CA PRO A 735 -33.68 27.80 27.34
C PRO A 735 -33.16 26.67 28.24
N GLY A 736 -32.26 25.85 27.67
CA GLY A 736 -31.68 24.67 28.30
C GLY A 736 -32.63 23.47 28.45
N GLU A 737 -33.85 23.56 27.92
CA GLU A 737 -34.83 22.47 27.92
C GLU A 737 -34.64 21.54 26.71
N SER A 738 -34.97 20.27 26.90
CA SER A 738 -35.13 19.28 25.85
C SER A 738 -36.47 18.57 26.04
N ALA A 739 -36.97 17.92 25.01
CA ALA A 739 -38.26 17.24 25.06
C ALA A 739 -38.21 15.83 24.45
N LEU A 740 -39.00 14.93 25.01
CA LEU A 740 -39.40 13.68 24.37
C LEU A 740 -40.85 13.84 23.94
N SER A 741 -41.10 13.71 22.64
CA SER A 741 -42.45 13.71 22.07
C SER A 741 -42.80 12.27 21.72
N GLY A 742 -43.98 11.77 22.09
CA GLY A 742 -44.39 10.39 21.85
C GLY A 742 -45.84 10.23 21.40
N ILE A 743 -46.07 9.32 20.44
CA ILE A 743 -47.40 8.80 20.04
C ILE A 743 -47.53 7.33 20.47
N ASP A 744 -48.72 6.74 20.33
CA ASP A 744 -48.97 5.31 20.56
C ASP A 744 -48.34 4.72 21.85
N ALA A 745 -47.39 3.78 21.77
CA ALA A 745 -46.81 3.13 22.93
C ALA A 745 -45.83 4.05 23.69
N ALA A 746 -45.09 4.91 22.97
CA ALA A 746 -44.30 5.98 23.57
C ALA A 746 -45.18 6.98 24.32
N LYS A 747 -46.35 7.33 23.78
CA LYS A 747 -47.32 8.18 24.49
C LYS A 747 -47.73 7.52 25.81
N ALA A 748 -48.07 6.24 25.79
CA ALA A 748 -48.43 5.50 27.00
C ALA A 748 -47.28 5.47 28.03
N PHE A 749 -46.03 5.35 27.58
CA PHE A 749 -44.85 5.46 28.45
C PHE A 749 -44.72 6.86 29.06
N LEU A 750 -44.78 7.91 28.23
CA LEU A 750 -44.67 9.31 28.67
C LEU A 750 -45.86 9.75 29.55
N ASP A 751 -47.04 9.12 29.38
CA ASP A 751 -48.23 9.34 30.20
C ASP A 751 -48.05 8.95 31.67
N ASN A 752 -47.10 8.06 31.96
CA ASN A 752 -46.80 7.62 33.32
C ASN A 752 -45.72 8.48 34.02
N LEU A 753 -45.11 9.43 33.32
CA LEU A 753 -44.11 10.34 33.89
C LEU A 753 -44.76 11.49 34.67
N THR A 754 -44.02 12.04 35.64
CA THR A 754 -44.47 13.11 36.53
C THR A 754 -43.46 14.26 36.58
N VAL A 755 -43.93 15.49 36.77
CA VAL A 755 -43.05 16.66 36.96
C VAL A 755 -42.16 16.47 38.20
N GLY A 756 -40.88 16.85 38.09
CA GLY A 756 -39.85 16.65 39.11
C GLY A 756 -39.21 15.25 39.10
N GLN A 757 -39.70 14.33 38.27
CA GLN A 757 -39.14 12.98 38.15
C GLN A 757 -37.76 13.01 37.48
N LYS A 758 -36.85 12.19 37.99
CA LYS A 758 -35.54 11.97 37.36
C LYS A 758 -35.64 10.94 36.24
N LEU A 759 -35.09 11.31 35.09
CA LEU A 759 -34.91 10.45 33.93
C LEU A 759 -33.42 10.23 33.70
N LYS A 760 -33.07 9.08 33.12
CA LYS A 760 -31.73 8.86 32.55
C LYS A 760 -31.86 8.75 31.04
N ILE A 761 -31.27 9.70 30.31
CA ILE A 761 -31.25 9.74 28.84
C ILE A 761 -29.89 9.27 28.37
N ASN A 762 -29.86 8.32 27.44
CA ASN A 762 -28.63 7.89 26.78
C ASN A 762 -28.78 8.05 25.27
N MET A 763 -27.79 8.72 24.66
CA MET A 763 -27.64 8.84 23.21
C MET A 763 -26.41 8.04 22.82
N SER A 764 -26.62 6.87 22.22
CA SER A 764 -25.54 5.97 21.88
C SER A 764 -25.24 6.04 20.38
N ILE A 765 -23.95 6.03 20.04
CA ILE A 765 -23.47 5.81 18.68
C ILE A 765 -22.52 4.63 18.72
N LYS A 766 -22.72 3.67 17.82
CA LYS A 766 -21.81 2.55 17.62
C LYS A 766 -21.26 2.56 16.22
N THR A 767 -20.00 2.17 16.08
CA THR A 767 -19.35 1.97 14.79
C THR A 767 -19.55 0.54 14.29
N ALA A 768 -19.31 0.29 13.00
CA ALA A 768 -19.47 -1.04 12.41
C ALA A 768 -18.53 -2.12 12.96
N ASP A 769 -17.40 -1.72 13.54
CA ASP A 769 -16.46 -2.58 14.27
C ASP A 769 -16.85 -2.80 15.76
N GLY A 770 -17.96 -2.21 16.21
CA GLY A 770 -18.54 -2.44 17.54
C GLY A 770 -18.06 -1.47 18.63
N GLU A 771 -17.21 -0.48 18.28
CA GLU A 771 -16.74 0.54 19.21
C GLU A 771 -17.85 1.55 19.56
N ALA A 772 -17.73 2.17 20.74
CA ALA A 772 -18.65 3.19 21.24
C ALA A 772 -17.89 4.47 21.64
N PRO A 773 -17.37 5.23 20.65
CA PRO A 773 -16.49 6.36 20.92
C PRO A 773 -17.18 7.53 21.63
N LEU A 774 -16.42 8.28 22.43
CA LEU A 774 -16.88 9.53 23.05
C LEU A 774 -16.76 10.68 22.05
N ILE A 775 -17.71 10.74 21.12
CA ILE A 775 -17.71 11.72 20.02
C ILE A 775 -17.92 13.13 20.55
N LYS A 776 -17.03 14.05 20.14
CA LYS A 776 -17.10 15.49 20.42
C LYS A 776 -17.67 16.24 19.21
N GLU A 777 -17.11 16.02 18.03
CA GLU A 777 -17.56 16.62 16.76
C GLU A 777 -17.89 15.51 15.77
N MET A 778 -18.96 15.66 14.98
CA MET A 778 -19.35 14.70 13.95
C MET A 778 -20.05 15.38 12.78
N VAL A 779 -19.73 14.94 11.56
CA VAL A 779 -20.39 15.35 10.33
C VAL A 779 -20.75 14.13 9.48
N GLY A 780 -21.90 14.20 8.81
CA GLY A 780 -22.40 13.21 7.89
C GLY A 780 -21.60 13.17 6.60
N GLY A 781 -21.26 11.96 6.16
CA GLY A 781 -20.88 11.67 4.78
C GLY A 781 -21.90 10.72 4.16
N ASN A 782 -21.57 10.18 2.99
CA ASN A 782 -22.36 9.10 2.37
C ASN A 782 -21.65 7.76 2.53
N SER A 783 -20.41 7.66 2.05
CA SER A 783 -19.70 6.39 1.91
C SER A 783 -18.32 6.41 2.57
N LEU A 784 -17.96 5.31 3.24
CA LEU A 784 -16.57 5.01 3.60
C LEU A 784 -15.89 4.52 2.33
N LEU A 785 -15.05 5.38 1.76
CA LEU A 785 -14.45 5.17 0.44
C LEU A 785 -13.14 4.39 0.53
N MET A 786 -12.41 4.56 1.63
CA MET A 786 -11.14 3.88 1.88
C MET A 786 -11.02 3.56 3.36
N LYS A 787 -10.52 2.36 3.68
CA LYS A 787 -10.31 1.92 5.06
C LYS A 787 -8.98 1.15 5.16
N ASN A 788 -8.13 1.54 6.10
CA ASN A 788 -6.81 0.93 6.28
C ASN A 788 -5.98 0.92 4.97
N GLY A 789 -6.11 1.99 4.19
CA GLY A 789 -5.49 2.16 2.87
C GLY A 789 -6.31 1.58 1.71
N VAL A 790 -7.09 0.52 1.96
CA VAL A 790 -7.81 -0.24 0.93
C VAL A 790 -9.05 0.52 0.43
N ILE A 791 -9.21 0.64 -0.89
CA ILE A 791 -10.41 1.22 -1.52
C ILE A 791 -11.59 0.26 -1.39
N MET A 792 -12.74 0.79 -0.98
CA MET A 792 -13.97 0.03 -0.77
C MET A 792 -14.78 -0.14 -2.07
N ASP A 793 -15.53 -1.24 -2.21
CA ASP A 793 -16.34 -1.56 -3.40
C ASP A 793 -17.37 -0.48 -3.77
N CYS A 794 -17.80 0.32 -2.80
CA CYS A 794 -18.74 1.41 -3.01
C CYS A 794 -18.23 2.46 -4.02
N ASN A 795 -16.91 2.54 -4.26
CA ASN A 795 -16.34 3.43 -5.28
C ASN A 795 -16.71 3.00 -6.71
N PHE A 796 -16.93 1.71 -6.93
CA PHE A 796 -17.16 1.13 -8.25
C PHE A 796 -18.64 0.79 -8.49
N ASN A 797 -19.34 0.37 -7.42
CA ASN A 797 -20.69 -0.17 -7.52
C ASN A 797 -21.79 0.87 -7.21
N ASP A 798 -21.46 1.99 -6.57
CA ASP A 798 -22.41 3.08 -6.32
C ASP A 798 -22.40 4.10 -7.47
N SER A 799 -23.59 4.42 -7.99
CA SER A 799 -23.75 5.31 -9.14
C SER A 799 -23.33 6.76 -8.88
N TYR A 800 -23.38 7.22 -7.62
CA TYR A 800 -22.91 8.55 -7.22
C TYR A 800 -21.39 8.57 -7.09
N ASN A 801 -20.76 7.51 -6.62
CA ASN A 801 -19.30 7.45 -6.45
C ASN A 801 -18.56 7.20 -7.76
N ASN A 802 -19.13 6.38 -8.65
CA ASN A 802 -18.55 5.97 -9.93
C ASN A 802 -18.93 6.92 -11.09
N VAL A 803 -18.79 8.24 -10.88
CA VAL A 803 -19.00 9.26 -11.90
C VAL A 803 -18.08 10.45 -11.67
N LEU A 804 -17.67 11.14 -12.75
CA LEU A 804 -16.84 12.35 -12.65
C LEU A 804 -17.64 13.52 -12.10
N TYR A 805 -17.23 14.00 -10.94
CA TYR A 805 -17.91 15.05 -10.19
C TYR A 805 -16.90 15.94 -9.47
N PRO A 806 -17.26 17.20 -9.18
CA PRO A 806 -16.62 17.92 -8.07
C PRO A 806 -16.82 17.12 -6.78
N ARG A 807 -15.77 16.96 -5.98
CA ARG A 807 -15.78 16.09 -4.79
C ARG A 807 -15.33 16.84 -3.56
N THR A 808 -15.90 16.45 -2.44
CA THR A 808 -15.47 16.84 -1.10
C THR A 808 -15.19 15.57 -0.30
N GLY A 809 -14.08 15.56 0.44
CA GLY A 809 -13.69 14.38 1.23
C GLY A 809 -12.94 14.75 2.51
N ILE A 810 -12.99 13.82 3.45
CA ILE A 810 -12.18 13.84 4.68
C ILE A 810 -11.37 12.55 4.71
N GLY A 811 -10.08 12.66 5.03
CA GLY A 811 -9.25 11.50 5.32
C GLY A 811 -8.45 11.65 6.61
N CYS A 812 -7.93 10.54 7.14
CA CYS A 812 -6.98 10.57 8.25
C CYS A 812 -5.84 9.57 8.05
N SER A 813 -4.68 9.82 8.66
CA SER A 813 -3.54 8.90 8.67
C SER A 813 -3.80 7.67 9.55
N SER A 814 -3.07 6.59 9.30
CA SER A 814 -3.21 5.32 10.04
C SER A 814 -2.89 5.44 11.53
N ASP A 815 -2.00 6.37 11.90
CA ASP A 815 -1.66 6.68 13.28
C ASP A 815 -2.67 7.63 13.96
N GLY A 816 -3.67 8.13 13.23
CA GLY A 816 -4.68 9.06 13.72
C GLY A 816 -4.17 10.47 14.03
N ARG A 817 -2.93 10.83 13.68
CA ARG A 817 -2.39 12.17 13.95
C ARG A 817 -2.87 13.21 12.95
N TRP A 818 -2.90 12.85 11.67
CA TRP A 818 -3.15 13.80 10.58
C TRP A 818 -4.58 13.68 10.07
N LEU A 819 -5.24 14.84 9.94
CA LEU A 819 -6.52 14.97 9.27
C LEU A 819 -6.31 15.68 7.92
N TYR A 820 -6.98 15.20 6.88
CA TYR A 820 -6.93 15.75 5.53
C TYR A 820 -8.34 16.17 5.12
N LEU A 821 -8.50 17.42 4.67
CA LEU A 821 -9.72 17.91 4.06
C LEU A 821 -9.43 18.20 2.59
N ILE A 822 -10.24 17.69 1.67
CA ILE A 822 -10.03 17.89 0.23
C ILE A 822 -11.29 18.38 -0.46
N ALA A 823 -11.13 19.39 -1.31
CA ALA A 823 -12.15 19.84 -2.26
C ALA A 823 -11.56 19.78 -3.68
N ILE A 824 -12.24 19.11 -4.60
CA ILE A 824 -11.82 18.92 -5.98
C ILE A 824 -12.83 19.60 -6.89
N ASP A 825 -12.36 20.53 -7.70
CA ASP A 825 -13.20 21.24 -8.67
C ASP A 825 -13.67 20.28 -9.78
N GLY A 826 -14.73 20.63 -10.49
CA GLY A 826 -15.28 19.74 -11.52
C GLY A 826 -16.38 20.39 -12.35
N ARG A 827 -16.80 19.70 -13.43
CA ARG A 827 -17.81 20.20 -14.39
C ARG A 827 -17.41 21.52 -15.06
N GLN A 828 -16.11 21.79 -15.14
CA GLN A 828 -15.55 23.00 -15.71
C GLN A 828 -14.36 22.62 -16.61
N SER A 829 -13.95 23.49 -17.54
CA SER A 829 -12.92 23.14 -18.52
C SER A 829 -11.53 22.90 -17.92
N HIS A 830 -11.24 23.51 -16.76
CA HIS A 830 -9.95 23.38 -16.08
C HIS A 830 -9.89 22.19 -15.12
N SER A 831 -11.03 21.61 -14.75
CA SER A 831 -11.10 20.43 -13.90
C SER A 831 -12.29 19.56 -14.29
N ARG A 832 -12.02 18.33 -14.71
CA ARG A 832 -13.05 17.35 -15.10
C ARG A 832 -13.83 16.80 -13.89
N GLY A 833 -13.36 17.06 -12.67
CA GLY A 833 -13.77 16.36 -11.46
C GLY A 833 -13.10 14.98 -11.37
N VAL A 834 -13.49 14.19 -10.39
CA VAL A 834 -12.91 12.86 -10.18
C VAL A 834 -13.96 11.83 -9.78
N TYR A 835 -13.63 10.57 -10.04
CA TYR A 835 -14.25 9.43 -9.37
C TYR A 835 -13.81 9.40 -7.90
N SER A 836 -14.61 8.75 -7.04
CA SER A 836 -14.31 8.75 -5.60
C SER A 836 -13.02 8.00 -5.24
N ASP A 837 -12.66 6.97 -6.02
CA ASP A 837 -11.40 6.23 -5.86
C ASP A 837 -10.17 7.05 -6.30
N GLU A 838 -10.30 7.90 -7.32
CA GLU A 838 -9.23 8.84 -7.71
C GLU A 838 -8.98 9.87 -6.60
N MET A 839 -10.03 10.37 -5.92
CA MET A 839 -9.87 11.21 -4.72
C MET A 839 -9.18 10.46 -3.59
N CYS A 840 -9.52 9.17 -3.38
CA CYS A 840 -8.83 8.32 -2.41
C CYS A 840 -7.35 8.16 -2.74
N ASP A 841 -6.98 8.02 -4.01
CA ASP A 841 -5.60 7.94 -4.45
C ASP A 841 -4.83 9.25 -4.16
N ILE A 842 -5.47 10.41 -4.40
CA ILE A 842 -4.94 11.74 -4.02
C ILE A 842 -4.67 11.82 -2.52
N LEU A 843 -5.67 11.52 -1.70
CA LEU A 843 -5.53 11.56 -0.24
C LEU A 843 -4.52 10.53 0.29
N ARG A 844 -4.46 9.34 -0.32
CA ARG A 844 -3.49 8.29 0.07
C ARG A 844 -2.06 8.72 -0.21
N ALA A 845 -1.80 9.37 -1.35
CA ALA A 845 -0.48 9.90 -1.66
C ALA A 845 -0.02 10.97 -0.64
N LEU A 846 -0.97 11.71 -0.06
CA LEU A 846 -0.71 12.68 1.01
C LEU A 846 -0.57 12.06 2.40
N GLY A 847 -0.89 10.77 2.55
CA GLY A 847 -0.71 9.99 3.78
C GLY A 847 -2.00 9.56 4.48
N ALA A 848 -3.18 9.68 3.85
CA ALA A 848 -4.42 9.17 4.41
C ALA A 848 -4.52 7.63 4.28
N SER A 849 -5.01 6.96 5.31
CA SER A 849 -5.39 5.54 5.30
C SER A 849 -6.90 5.35 5.19
N ASP A 850 -7.67 6.23 5.83
CA ASP A 850 -9.13 6.15 5.86
C ASP A 850 -9.69 7.39 5.17
N VAL A 851 -10.72 7.22 4.35
CA VAL A 851 -11.35 8.32 3.59
C VAL A 851 -12.86 8.15 3.57
N ILE A 852 -13.58 9.23 3.84
CA ILE A 852 -15.03 9.32 3.62
C ILE A 852 -15.36 10.35 2.54
N GLY A 853 -16.41 10.08 1.77
CA GLY A 853 -16.97 11.01 0.80
C GLY A 853 -18.09 11.86 1.41
N LEU A 854 -18.04 13.17 1.16
CA LEU A 854 -19.03 14.15 1.57
C LEU A 854 -19.91 14.59 0.39
N ASP A 855 -20.86 15.51 0.61
CA ASP A 855 -21.69 16.04 -0.49
C ASP A 855 -20.85 16.85 -1.47
N GLY A 856 -20.73 16.35 -2.70
CA GLY A 856 -19.99 16.98 -3.78
C GLY A 856 -20.86 17.83 -4.71
N GLY A 857 -20.46 17.91 -5.98
CA GLY A 857 -21.16 18.72 -6.97
C GLY A 857 -21.15 20.20 -6.60
N GLY A 858 -22.28 20.89 -6.76
CA GLY A 858 -22.38 22.32 -6.45
C GLY A 858 -22.29 22.67 -4.96
N SER A 859 -22.28 21.68 -4.07
CA SER A 859 -22.03 21.87 -2.64
C SER A 859 -20.53 21.93 -2.32
N THR A 860 -19.67 21.45 -3.23
CA THR A 860 -18.21 21.42 -3.06
C THR A 860 -17.67 22.83 -2.82
N GLY A 861 -17.23 23.07 -1.60
CA GLY A 861 -16.74 24.37 -1.16
C GLY A 861 -15.69 24.23 -0.06
N MET A 862 -14.54 24.88 -0.26
CA MET A 862 -13.49 25.03 0.75
C MET A 862 -13.19 26.50 0.95
N VAL A 863 -13.09 26.89 2.22
CA VAL A 863 -12.70 28.23 2.66
C VAL A 863 -11.36 28.13 3.37
N VAL A 864 -10.43 29.02 3.04
CA VAL A 864 -9.13 29.15 3.70
C VAL A 864 -8.83 30.64 3.86
N ASN A 865 -8.45 31.03 5.07
CA ASN A 865 -8.30 32.42 5.53
C ASN A 865 -9.50 33.30 5.11
N HIS A 866 -10.72 32.84 5.41
CA HIS A 866 -12.01 33.49 5.09
C HIS A 866 -12.31 33.70 3.59
N ALA A 867 -11.52 33.13 2.69
CA ALA A 867 -11.75 33.18 1.25
C ALA A 867 -12.12 31.80 0.69
N VAL A 868 -13.10 31.75 -0.21
CA VAL A 868 -13.39 30.55 -1.00
C VAL A 868 -12.21 30.30 -1.94
N VAL A 869 -11.53 29.16 -1.80
CA VAL A 869 -10.29 28.87 -2.55
C VAL A 869 -10.50 28.04 -3.80
N ASN A 870 -11.55 27.22 -3.82
CA ASN A 870 -11.92 26.43 -4.99
C ASN A 870 -12.82 27.22 -5.94
N LYS A 871 -13.13 26.70 -7.12
CA LYS A 871 -14.07 27.32 -8.07
C LYS A 871 -15.40 26.55 -8.06
N PRO A 872 -16.40 26.96 -7.25
CA PRO A 872 -17.67 26.23 -7.15
C PRO A 872 -18.33 26.00 -8.50
N SER A 873 -18.82 24.78 -8.74
CA SER A 873 -19.41 24.42 -10.04
C SER A 873 -20.68 25.21 -10.39
N ASP A 874 -21.34 25.78 -9.38
CA ASP A 874 -22.53 26.64 -9.54
C ASP A 874 -22.16 28.11 -9.86
N GLY A 875 -20.87 28.44 -9.97
CA GLY A 875 -20.36 29.79 -10.19
C GLY A 875 -20.23 30.64 -8.94
N GLN A 876 -20.82 30.21 -7.81
CA GLN A 876 -20.70 30.86 -6.50
C GLN A 876 -20.84 29.82 -5.38
N GLU A 877 -20.40 30.18 -4.18
CA GLU A 877 -20.56 29.34 -3.00
C GLU A 877 -22.04 29.11 -2.65
N ARG A 878 -22.42 27.83 -2.53
CA ARG A 878 -23.75 27.38 -2.14
C ARG A 878 -23.88 27.35 -0.61
N ALA A 879 -25.06 27.72 -0.11
CA ALA A 879 -25.40 27.49 1.30
C ALA A 879 -25.68 25.99 1.52
N VAL A 880 -25.05 25.41 2.55
CA VAL A 880 -25.09 23.98 2.89
C VAL A 880 -25.67 23.79 4.29
N THR A 881 -26.02 22.54 4.62
CA THR A 881 -26.65 22.22 5.91
C THR A 881 -25.67 22.21 7.09
N ASN A 882 -24.45 21.73 6.87
CA ASN A 882 -23.42 21.62 7.89
C ASN A 882 -22.03 21.45 7.25
N GLY A 883 -21.00 21.36 8.08
CA GLY A 883 -19.63 21.11 7.67
C GLY A 883 -18.66 21.20 8.83
N TRP A 884 -17.37 21.14 8.51
CA TRP A 884 -16.28 21.27 9.48
C TRP A 884 -15.49 22.55 9.26
N LEU A 885 -15.15 23.19 10.37
CA LEU A 885 -14.29 24.36 10.44
C LEU A 885 -12.99 23.97 11.15
N LEU A 886 -11.88 24.55 10.68
CA LEU A 886 -10.61 24.54 11.40
C LEU A 886 -10.50 25.85 12.17
N ARG A 887 -10.43 25.73 13.48
CA ARG A 887 -10.44 26.85 14.42
C ARG A 887 -9.16 26.88 15.23
N THR A 888 -8.52 28.04 15.29
CA THR A 888 -7.42 28.27 16.23
C THR A 888 -7.91 28.87 17.54
N THR A 889 -7.30 28.41 18.63
CA THR A 889 -7.46 28.96 19.99
C THR A 889 -6.17 29.60 20.50
N ALA A 890 -5.21 29.84 19.60
CA ALA A 890 -4.00 30.58 19.92
C ALA A 890 -4.34 31.95 20.52
N PRO A 891 -3.60 32.43 21.53
CA PRO A 891 -3.76 33.79 22.04
C PRO A 891 -3.67 34.82 20.91
N ALA A 892 -4.54 35.83 20.96
CA ALA A 892 -4.48 36.94 20.01
C ALA A 892 -3.13 37.64 20.11
N ASP A 893 -2.39 37.65 19.01
CA ASP A 893 -1.07 38.27 18.89
C ASP A 893 -0.90 38.75 17.44
N ASP A 894 -0.81 40.07 17.28
CA ASP A 894 -0.65 40.77 16.01
C ASP A 894 0.83 40.99 15.66
N LYS A 895 1.76 40.53 16.50
CA LYS A 895 3.19 40.69 16.26
C LYS A 895 3.69 39.62 15.31
N ILE A 896 4.29 40.07 14.21
CA ILE A 896 5.05 39.20 13.33
C ILE A 896 6.28 38.67 14.09
N ALA A 897 6.41 37.35 14.16
CA ALA A 897 7.51 36.62 14.77
C ALA A 897 8.23 35.69 13.78
N ARG A 898 7.57 35.32 12.69
CA ARG A 898 8.13 34.47 11.62
C ARG A 898 7.70 34.98 10.25
N LEU A 899 8.60 34.87 9.27
CA LEU A 899 8.34 35.19 7.87
C LEU A 899 8.36 33.92 7.02
N SER A 900 7.62 33.92 5.92
CA SER A 900 7.76 32.92 4.85
C SER A 900 7.60 33.60 3.50
N PHE A 901 8.24 33.09 2.45
CA PHE A 901 7.77 33.40 1.09
C PHE A 901 6.51 32.61 0.80
N ASN A 902 5.62 33.17 -0.03
CA ASN A 902 4.56 32.39 -0.63
C ASN A 902 5.14 31.31 -1.57
N TYR A 903 4.35 30.29 -1.91
CA TYR A 903 4.77 29.26 -2.87
C TYR A 903 4.87 29.81 -4.30
N TRP A 904 5.81 29.29 -5.08
CA TRP A 904 5.98 29.61 -6.50
C TRP A 904 5.74 28.38 -7.34
N ASN A 905 4.77 28.46 -8.25
CA ASN A 905 4.42 27.34 -9.11
C ASN A 905 5.39 27.17 -10.28
N LYS A 906 5.32 26.01 -10.94
CA LYS A 906 6.19 25.65 -12.05
C LYS A 906 6.16 26.69 -13.17
N ALA A 907 4.98 27.22 -13.52
CA ALA A 907 4.85 28.22 -14.59
C ALA A 907 5.57 29.54 -14.28
N GLN A 908 5.52 30.02 -13.04
CA GLN A 908 6.24 31.23 -12.60
C GLN A 908 7.76 31.04 -12.68
N ILE A 909 8.21 29.85 -12.29
CA ILE A 909 9.62 29.46 -12.35
C ILE A 909 10.11 29.40 -13.80
N GLU A 910 9.35 28.73 -14.67
CA GLU A 910 9.67 28.58 -16.10
C GLU A 910 9.63 29.90 -16.86
N ALA A 911 8.71 30.81 -16.48
CA ALA A 911 8.64 32.16 -17.02
C ALA A 911 9.85 33.03 -16.64
N ARG A 912 10.67 32.60 -15.67
CA ARG A 912 11.83 33.33 -15.13
C ARG A 912 11.46 34.66 -14.44
N GLU A 913 10.21 34.80 -14.04
CA GLU A 913 9.65 35.97 -13.35
C GLU A 913 8.92 35.51 -12.09
N ILE A 914 9.56 35.66 -10.93
CA ILE A 914 9.07 35.13 -9.65
C ILE A 914 8.56 36.27 -8.76
N PRO A 915 7.25 36.33 -8.45
CA PRO A 915 6.71 37.34 -7.54
C PRO A 915 7.07 37.03 -6.08
N LEU A 916 7.72 37.95 -5.39
CA LEU A 916 8.27 37.78 -4.05
C LEU A 916 7.31 38.25 -2.95
N SER A 917 6.13 37.64 -2.87
CA SER A 917 5.20 37.88 -1.77
C SER A 917 5.69 37.23 -0.47
N VAL A 918 5.64 37.99 0.64
CA VAL A 918 6.09 37.57 1.97
C VAL A 918 4.91 37.48 2.91
N LEU A 919 4.78 36.33 3.57
CA LEU A 919 3.79 36.01 4.59
C LEU A 919 4.37 36.31 5.98
N GLY A 920 3.59 36.98 6.82
CA GLY A 920 3.91 37.30 8.21
C GLY A 920 3.08 36.47 9.19
N TYR A 921 3.78 35.74 10.07
CA TYR A 921 3.18 34.88 11.08
C TYR A 921 3.51 35.34 12.49
N ASN A 922 2.60 35.16 13.44
CA ASN A 922 2.92 35.32 14.86
C ASN A 922 3.65 34.10 15.43
N GLN A 923 3.95 34.13 16.73
CA GLN A 923 4.72 33.08 17.43
C GLN A 923 4.01 31.72 17.49
N TYR A 924 2.72 31.66 17.15
CA TYR A 924 1.89 30.45 17.17
C TYR A 924 1.64 29.88 15.76
N ASP A 925 2.23 30.46 14.72
CA ASP A 925 1.94 30.15 13.31
C ASP A 925 0.54 30.56 12.83
N VAL A 926 -0.09 31.55 13.49
CA VAL A 926 -1.27 32.23 12.91
C VAL A 926 -0.78 33.22 11.86
N LEU A 927 -1.38 33.17 10.66
CA LEU A 927 -1.11 34.12 9.59
C LEU A 927 -1.72 35.48 9.95
N VAL A 928 -0.85 36.49 10.13
CA VAL A 928 -1.25 37.85 10.52
C VAL A 928 -1.35 38.76 9.29
N ASP A 929 -0.43 38.59 8.33
CA ASP A 929 -0.41 39.37 7.09
C ASP A 929 -0.02 38.46 5.92
N SER A 930 -0.89 38.36 4.92
CA SER A 930 -0.68 37.55 3.71
C SER A 930 0.10 38.27 2.61
N GLU A 931 0.31 39.58 2.73
CA GLU A 931 1.05 40.41 1.77
C GLU A 931 1.90 41.45 2.52
N LEU A 932 2.79 40.96 3.39
CA LEU A 932 3.53 41.80 4.33
C LEU A 932 4.36 42.86 3.61
N SER A 933 4.10 44.13 3.93
CA SER A 933 4.74 45.28 3.29
C SER A 933 4.91 46.47 4.25
N PRO A 934 6.01 47.25 4.17
CA PRO A 934 7.15 47.08 3.27
C PRO A 934 8.16 46.02 3.75
N VAL A 935 8.70 45.25 2.82
CA VAL A 935 9.80 44.30 3.04
C VAL A 935 11.03 44.68 2.21
N SER A 936 12.22 44.49 2.78
CA SER A 936 13.47 44.66 2.02
C SER A 936 13.82 43.35 1.35
N LEU A 937 13.77 43.32 0.01
CA LEU A 937 14.07 42.15 -0.81
C LEU A 937 15.51 42.23 -1.36
N SER A 938 16.17 41.08 -1.45
CA SER A 938 17.49 40.94 -2.06
C SER A 938 17.68 39.53 -2.62
N CYS A 939 18.50 39.39 -3.64
CA CYS A 939 18.90 38.09 -4.19
C CYS A 939 20.42 38.01 -4.36
N THR A 940 20.96 36.80 -4.39
CA THR A 940 22.37 36.57 -4.72
C THR A 940 22.66 37.07 -6.14
N PRO A 941 23.77 37.80 -6.38
CA PRO A 941 24.09 38.35 -7.70
C PRO A 941 24.14 37.32 -8.85
N GLY A 942 24.44 36.06 -8.54
CA GLY A 942 24.51 34.97 -9.51
C GLY A 942 23.14 34.48 -10.02
N LEU A 943 22.05 34.75 -9.28
CA LEU A 943 20.69 34.27 -9.56
C LEU A 943 19.91 35.19 -10.51
N GLY A 944 20.12 36.50 -10.38
CA GLY A 944 19.44 37.53 -11.17
C GLY A 944 19.33 38.84 -10.41
N HIS A 945 18.27 39.61 -10.67
CA HIS A 945 17.98 40.88 -9.99
C HIS A 945 16.50 41.07 -9.66
N ILE A 946 16.19 41.98 -8.73
CA ILE A 946 14.83 42.26 -8.27
C ILE A 946 14.38 43.63 -8.79
N GLU A 947 13.25 43.64 -9.49
CA GLU A 947 12.55 44.86 -9.92
C GLU A 947 11.22 44.96 -9.16
N GLY A 948 11.08 45.97 -8.30
CA GLY A 948 9.91 46.08 -7.42
C GLY A 948 9.84 44.90 -6.45
N GLU A 949 8.81 44.06 -6.61
CA GLU A 949 8.57 42.84 -5.83
C GLU A 949 8.73 41.58 -6.69
N THR A 950 9.40 41.66 -7.83
CA THR A 950 9.59 40.52 -8.75
C THR A 950 11.08 40.21 -8.90
N LEU A 951 11.44 38.95 -8.69
CA LEU A 951 12.75 38.40 -9.04
C LEU A 951 12.77 38.01 -10.52
N LEU A 952 13.63 38.67 -11.28
CA LEU A 952 13.92 38.32 -12.67
C LEU A 952 15.16 37.41 -12.67
N LEU A 953 14.97 36.17 -13.12
CA LEU A 953 16.05 35.17 -13.17
C LEU A 953 16.91 35.39 -14.42
N ASP A 954 17.96 36.20 -14.34
CA ASP A 954 18.85 36.52 -15.48
C ASP A 954 20.35 36.34 -15.18
N GLY A 955 20.70 35.79 -14.01
CA GLY A 955 22.09 35.59 -13.61
C GLY A 955 22.81 34.42 -14.31
N PRO A 956 24.15 34.42 -14.32
CA PRO A 956 24.96 33.39 -14.96
C PRO A 956 24.97 32.05 -14.19
N GLU A 957 24.66 32.07 -12.89
CA GLU A 957 24.55 30.88 -12.05
C GLU A 957 23.07 30.46 -12.03
N LYS A 958 22.76 29.22 -12.42
CA LYS A 958 21.38 28.70 -12.44
C LYS A 958 20.85 28.41 -11.03
N SER A 959 21.45 28.98 -9.98
CA SER A 959 21.05 28.78 -8.61
C SER A 959 21.45 29.96 -7.72
N GLY A 960 20.80 30.11 -6.57
CA GLY A 960 21.09 31.17 -5.62
C GLY A 960 19.96 31.43 -4.63
N THR A 961 20.13 32.41 -3.74
CA THR A 961 19.21 32.68 -2.62
C THR A 961 18.45 33.98 -2.84
N VAL A 962 17.15 33.97 -2.57
CA VAL A 962 16.32 35.16 -2.39
C VAL A 962 16.03 35.37 -0.90
N THR A 963 16.11 36.61 -0.44
CA THR A 963 16.00 36.98 0.99
C THR A 963 15.08 38.16 1.17
N ALA A 964 14.14 38.05 2.11
CA ALA A 964 13.28 39.13 2.56
C ALA A 964 13.60 39.49 4.02
N LYS A 965 13.59 40.80 4.32
CA LYS A 965 13.78 41.33 5.68
C LYS A 965 12.62 42.23 6.08
N TYR A 966 12.10 41.99 7.28
CA TYR A 966 11.08 42.82 7.93
C TYR A 966 11.54 43.12 9.36
N GLU A 967 11.77 44.39 9.67
CA GLU A 967 12.39 44.81 10.94
C GLU A 967 13.69 44.04 11.26
N ARG A 968 13.67 43.16 12.27
CA ARG A 968 14.79 42.29 12.68
C ARG A 968 14.67 40.87 12.14
N LEU A 969 13.54 40.52 11.53
CA LEU A 969 13.26 39.21 11.00
C LEU A 969 13.79 39.10 9.57
N THR A 970 14.28 37.92 9.22
CA THR A 970 14.77 37.58 7.89
C THR A 970 14.24 36.21 7.49
N VAL A 971 13.86 36.05 6.22
CA VAL A 971 13.61 34.74 5.60
C VAL A 971 14.36 34.67 4.29
N SER A 972 14.93 33.50 4.02
CA SER A 972 15.65 33.21 2.80
C SER A 972 15.12 31.94 2.17
N ARG A 973 15.18 31.83 0.84
CA ARG A 973 14.87 30.63 0.08
C ARG A 973 15.91 30.44 -1.01
N TYR A 974 16.41 29.22 -1.17
CA TYR A 974 17.36 28.88 -2.23
C TYR A 974 16.60 28.38 -3.45
N LEU A 975 17.08 28.72 -4.63
CA LEU A 975 16.54 28.34 -5.92
C LEU A 975 17.65 27.63 -6.70
N ASN A 976 17.35 26.50 -7.33
CA ASN A 976 18.29 25.78 -8.20
C ASN A 976 17.55 25.27 -9.44
N PHE A 977 18.03 25.65 -10.63
CA PHE A 977 17.46 25.37 -11.94
C PHE A 977 18.42 24.53 -12.82
N GLY A 978 19.41 23.88 -12.20
CA GLY A 978 20.45 23.09 -12.86
C GLY A 978 20.26 21.57 -12.83
N ASP A 979 19.34 21.05 -12.01
CA ASP A 979 19.03 19.61 -11.84
C ASP A 979 17.51 19.42 -11.72
N PRO A 980 16.92 18.27 -12.11
CA PRO A 980 15.46 18.04 -12.14
C PRO A 980 14.74 18.13 -10.78
N SER A 981 15.48 18.17 -9.66
CA SER A 981 14.92 18.32 -8.32
C SER A 981 14.78 19.79 -7.97
N GLY A 982 13.54 20.29 -7.90
CA GLY A 982 13.17 21.70 -7.73
C GLY A 982 13.64 22.41 -6.44
N ILE A 983 13.03 23.57 -6.23
CA ILE A 983 13.34 24.61 -5.22
C ILE A 983 13.59 24.04 -3.81
N GLU A 984 14.82 24.21 -3.29
CA GLU A 984 15.19 23.86 -1.91
C GLU A 984 15.02 25.07 -0.97
N SER A 985 14.15 24.97 0.05
CA SER A 985 14.10 26.00 1.10
C SER A 985 15.34 25.87 2.01
N ILE A 986 16.25 26.84 1.94
CA ILE A 986 17.35 27.02 2.91
C ILE A 986 17.04 28.28 3.74
N ALA A 987 16.73 28.11 5.03
CA ALA A 987 16.67 29.23 5.98
C ALA A 987 18.09 29.62 6.41
N GLU A 988 18.44 30.90 6.36
CA GLU A 988 19.77 31.38 6.73
C GLU A 988 20.01 31.39 8.24
N VAL A 989 21.28 31.13 8.57
CA VAL A 989 21.89 30.76 9.84
C VAL A 989 22.67 31.96 10.37
N ASN A 990 22.76 32.15 11.69
CA ASN A 990 23.65 33.18 12.28
C ASN A 990 25.16 32.79 12.27
N VAL A 991 25.51 31.59 11.80
CA VAL A 991 26.88 31.13 11.57
C VAL A 991 26.96 30.60 10.13
N PRO A 992 27.75 31.18 9.21
CA PRO A 992 27.74 30.74 7.82
C PRO A 992 28.38 29.35 7.73
N PHE A 993 27.56 28.32 7.47
CA PHE A 993 28.03 26.99 7.10
C PHE A 993 27.48 26.57 5.75
N LYS A 994 28.27 25.81 5.00
CA LYS A 994 27.86 25.21 3.73
C LYS A 994 27.47 23.76 4.00
N PHE A 995 26.22 23.39 3.70
CA PHE A 995 25.78 22.00 3.73
C PHE A 995 25.56 21.51 2.30
N TYR A 996 26.16 20.39 1.91
CA TYR A 996 26.03 19.87 0.55
C TYR A 996 26.19 18.35 0.51
N ARG A 997 25.53 17.72 -0.46
CA ARG A 997 25.68 16.29 -0.76
C ARG A 997 26.82 16.10 -1.76
N ASN A 998 27.62 15.05 -1.60
CA ASN A 998 28.52 14.63 -2.67
C ASN A 998 27.72 13.86 -3.75
N PRO A 999 27.68 14.33 -5.01
CA PRO A 999 26.85 13.76 -6.06
C PRO A 999 27.02 12.24 -6.20
N GLY A 1000 25.90 11.52 -6.35
CA GLY A 1000 25.90 10.06 -6.52
C GLY A 1000 26.24 9.25 -5.27
N THR A 1001 26.34 9.89 -4.09
CA THR A 1001 26.63 9.21 -2.81
C THR A 1001 25.69 9.69 -1.72
N ASN A 1002 25.55 8.94 -0.63
CA ASN A 1002 24.81 9.36 0.57
C ASN A 1002 25.74 10.01 1.61
N LEU A 1003 26.80 10.67 1.13
CA LEU A 1003 27.73 11.46 1.94
C LEU A 1003 27.33 12.94 1.89
N PHE A 1004 27.12 13.54 3.07
CA PHE A 1004 26.77 14.95 3.22
C PHE A 1004 27.85 15.66 4.01
N TYR A 1005 28.20 16.86 3.61
CA TYR A 1005 29.28 17.63 4.19
C TYR A 1005 28.73 18.91 4.78
N ILE A 1006 29.21 19.26 5.97
CA ILE A 1006 29.04 20.57 6.57
C ILE A 1006 30.40 21.26 6.69
N GLU A 1007 30.55 22.45 6.11
CA GLU A 1007 31.75 23.27 6.19
C GLU A 1007 31.44 24.56 6.96
N ALA A 1008 32.11 24.80 8.08
CA ALA A 1008 31.95 26.03 8.84
C ALA A 1008 32.95 27.09 8.35
N SER A 1009 32.49 28.35 8.18
CA SER A 1009 33.38 29.45 7.78
C SER A 1009 34.06 30.10 9.01
N GLY A 1010 35.38 29.91 9.13
CA GLY A 1010 36.22 30.58 10.13
C GLY A 1010 37.35 29.70 10.69
N ASP A 1011 38.47 30.33 11.07
CA ASP A 1011 39.71 29.65 11.53
C ASP A 1011 39.62 29.07 12.96
N GLY A 1012 38.44 29.16 13.60
CA GLY A 1012 38.17 28.65 14.95
C GLY A 1012 37.13 27.53 14.91
N GLY A 1013 37.51 26.34 15.38
CA GLY A 1013 36.61 25.17 15.38
C GLY A 1013 35.28 25.47 16.11
N THR A 1014 34.16 25.04 15.51
CA THR A 1014 32.81 25.24 16.05
C THR A 1014 32.23 23.91 16.51
N ARG A 1015 31.76 23.84 17.76
CA ARG A 1015 31.11 22.64 18.30
C ARG A 1015 29.68 22.54 17.82
N MET A 1016 29.34 21.40 17.22
CA MET A 1016 28.06 21.07 16.64
C MET A 1016 27.48 19.85 17.36
N SER A 1017 26.24 19.95 17.84
CA SER A 1017 25.40 18.78 18.14
C SER A 1017 24.47 18.50 16.97
N TYR A 1018 24.11 17.25 16.71
CA TYR A 1018 23.16 16.91 15.64
C TYR A 1018 22.26 15.74 16.06
N GLY A 1019 21.09 15.68 15.45
CA GLY A 1019 20.11 14.60 15.57
C GLY A 1019 19.46 14.37 14.21
N LEU A 1020 19.52 13.16 13.68
CA LEU A 1020 18.85 12.72 12.47
C LEU A 1020 17.54 12.02 12.87
N TYR A 1021 16.43 12.41 12.25
CA TYR A 1021 15.10 11.90 12.54
C TYR A 1021 14.44 11.34 11.28
N ALA A 1022 13.62 10.29 11.43
CA ALA A 1022 12.66 9.90 10.42
C ALA A 1022 11.56 10.97 10.29
N THR A 1023 10.84 11.01 9.17
CA THR A 1023 9.65 11.88 9.00
C THR A 1023 8.53 11.54 9.99
N SER A 1024 8.52 10.32 10.55
CA SER A 1024 7.65 9.91 11.65
C SER A 1024 8.03 10.51 13.01
N GLY A 1025 9.15 11.24 13.10
CA GLY A 1025 9.64 11.90 14.31
C GLY A 1025 10.57 11.06 15.19
N GLY A 1026 10.82 9.80 14.84
CA GLY A 1026 11.77 8.93 15.54
C GLY A 1026 13.23 9.38 15.33
N CYS A 1027 14.00 9.53 16.41
CA CYS A 1027 15.43 9.85 16.33
C CYS A 1027 16.23 8.62 15.93
N ILE A 1028 16.93 8.69 14.79
CA ILE A 1028 17.72 7.60 14.20
C ILE A 1028 19.16 7.66 14.70
N ARG A 1029 19.77 8.85 14.69
CA ARG A 1029 21.17 9.06 15.06
C ARG A 1029 21.30 10.41 15.74
N GLN A 1030 22.15 10.53 16.76
CA GLN A 1030 22.50 11.83 17.33
C GLN A 1030 23.96 11.83 17.78
N GLY A 1031 24.59 12.99 17.85
CA GLY A 1031 25.98 13.11 18.26
C GLY A 1031 26.44 14.55 18.42
N GLU A 1032 27.70 14.70 18.80
CA GLU A 1032 28.40 15.98 18.83
C GLU A 1032 29.74 15.86 18.09
N ALA A 1033 30.13 16.91 17.38
CA ALA A 1033 31.39 17.00 16.66
C ALA A 1033 31.94 18.44 16.68
N ASP A 1034 33.27 18.56 16.68
CA ASP A 1034 33.94 19.84 16.46
C ASP A 1034 34.24 19.97 14.96
N ILE A 1035 33.67 20.99 14.31
CA ILE A 1035 33.90 21.27 12.89
C ILE A 1035 35.17 22.11 12.78
N ILE A 1036 36.24 21.52 12.24
CA ILE A 1036 37.46 22.22 11.83
C ILE A 1036 37.61 22.02 10.31
N GLY A 1037 37.15 22.99 9.52
CA GLY A 1037 37.02 22.84 8.07
C GLY A 1037 35.69 22.17 7.70
N SER A 1038 35.72 20.87 7.40
CA SER A 1038 34.55 20.09 6.99
C SER A 1038 34.27 18.91 7.93
N TYR A 1039 32.99 18.60 8.11
CA TYR A 1039 32.53 17.38 8.78
C TYR A 1039 31.62 16.60 7.85
N CYS A 1040 31.89 15.29 7.70
CA CYS A 1040 31.14 14.41 6.81
C CYS A 1040 30.13 13.59 7.63
N PHE A 1041 28.87 13.70 7.25
CA PHE A 1041 27.84 12.75 7.60
C PHE A 1041 27.81 11.64 6.56
N ASP A 1042 28.19 10.44 6.97
CA ASP A 1042 27.96 9.23 6.18
C ASP A 1042 26.60 8.63 6.52
N PHE A 1043 25.70 8.69 5.55
CA PHE A 1043 24.35 8.14 5.60
C PHE A 1043 24.16 7.01 4.58
N SER A 1044 25.25 6.42 4.09
CA SER A 1044 25.22 5.32 3.13
C SER A 1044 24.58 4.04 3.71
N ASP A 1045 24.48 3.96 5.04
CA ASP A 1045 23.80 2.88 5.75
C ASP A 1045 22.29 3.10 5.91
N LEU A 1046 21.76 4.28 5.57
CA LEU A 1046 20.33 4.58 5.71
C LEU A 1046 19.52 4.06 4.53
N THR A 1047 18.30 3.62 4.80
CA THR A 1047 17.34 3.27 3.75
C THR A 1047 16.96 4.50 2.92
N PRO A 1048 16.70 4.37 1.60
CA PRO A 1048 16.20 5.47 0.81
C PRO A 1048 14.92 6.07 1.41
N GLY A 1049 14.82 7.39 1.42
CA GLY A 1049 13.70 8.07 2.06
C GLY A 1049 14.01 9.49 2.48
N VAL A 1050 13.00 10.13 3.07
CA VAL A 1050 13.10 11.48 3.60
C VAL A 1050 13.45 11.43 5.07
N TYR A 1051 14.47 12.18 5.46
CA TYR A 1051 14.90 12.33 6.85
C TYR A 1051 15.01 13.80 7.21
N LEU A 1052 15.00 14.09 8.51
CA LEU A 1052 15.17 15.42 9.06
C LEU A 1052 16.47 15.43 9.87
N LEU A 1053 17.52 16.06 9.35
CA LEU A 1053 18.76 16.28 10.07
C LEU A 1053 18.69 17.59 10.84
N ARG A 1054 18.50 17.50 12.15
CA ARG A 1054 18.64 18.62 13.07
C ARG A 1054 20.10 18.83 13.42
N ILE A 1055 20.59 20.05 13.32
CA ILE A 1055 21.96 20.46 13.66
C ILE A 1055 21.87 21.66 14.58
N CYS A 1056 22.52 21.62 15.73
CA CYS A 1056 22.64 22.77 16.63
C CYS A 1056 24.10 23.15 16.88
N MET A 1057 24.42 24.44 16.75
CA MET A 1057 25.73 25.02 17.05
C MET A 1057 25.53 26.18 18.02
N GLY A 1058 25.96 26.03 19.27
CA GLY A 1058 25.63 27.00 20.31
C GLY A 1058 24.12 27.04 20.62
N ASN A 1059 23.49 28.21 20.48
CA ASN A 1059 22.04 28.40 20.71
C ASN A 1059 21.20 28.26 19.42
N ASP A 1060 21.84 28.12 18.26
CA ASP A 1060 21.17 28.06 16.97
C ASP A 1060 20.95 26.59 16.57
N CYS A 1061 19.72 26.22 16.24
CA CYS A 1061 19.33 24.87 15.79
C CYS A 1061 18.62 24.95 14.43
N HIS A 1062 18.98 24.07 13.52
CA HIS A 1062 18.49 24.01 12.15
C HIS A 1062 17.99 22.60 11.85
N THR A 1063 16.96 22.47 11.02
CA THR A 1063 16.48 21.17 10.54
C THR A 1063 16.57 21.15 9.02
N ILE A 1064 17.32 20.19 8.48
CA ILE A 1064 17.57 20.02 7.05
C ILE A 1064 16.82 18.77 6.59
N LYS A 1065 15.97 18.90 5.57
CA LYS A 1065 15.33 17.75 4.93
C LYS A 1065 16.38 17.06 4.05
N LEU A 1066 16.70 15.81 4.37
CA LEU A 1066 17.58 14.97 3.56
C LEU A 1066 16.73 14.04 2.72
N ILE A 1067 17.05 13.95 1.44
CA ILE A 1067 16.55 12.90 0.56
C ILE A 1067 17.72 11.93 0.37
N ILE A 1068 17.62 10.78 1.00
CA ILE A 1068 18.56 9.67 0.82
C ILE A 1068 18.01 8.83 -0.32
N GLY A 1069 18.81 8.71 -1.38
CA GLY A 1069 18.48 7.93 -2.58
C GLY A 1069 18.98 6.50 -2.49
#